data_AF-A0A0L0HW81-F1
#
_entry.id   AF-A0A0L0HW81-F1
#
_cell.length_a   1.000
_cell.length_b   1.000
_cell.length_c   1.000
_cell.angle_alpha   90.00
_cell.angle_beta   90.00
_cell.angle_gamma   90.00
#
_symmetry.space_group_name_H-M   'P 1'
#
loop_
_entity.id
_entity.type
_entity.pdbx_description
1 polymer ?
#
loop_
_entity_poly.entity_id
_entity_poly.type
_entity_poly.pdbx_seq_one_letter_code
_entity_poly.pdbx_strand_id
1 'polypeptide(L)'
;MEDPAQQLELITANFLGDDEKVHTNLPWILNLLTNNDLLWRLHHVAEEANDLNNLTKGSLATRAISALHKWSVRLSSLLSSKAPTTQWAAACLIRISVEQAYSAFQKEARSWCNGLLTAMKTPNSTYVGDIVRAVTKLLVKSKVFPSLQRDLNQMYLAKVITGICDIIARSTPVEPNILADLQNIITTFPNGAKAHSERIEVICFDIIMRLHEEKQSVRAATGCIVVLAQLKREKGGDYGESKIIDRVCASVKELLDEIFSSIDAETTTREASNGLILPPVSGGYHIELPVRISQLQAIVTVLSTILSVTTQSFRVESVVALIRRMYAGAGKAQWYDLGNAFGPKYLRLLVPLVCITANQLLTILLSRKVWTDVEFTWTICAKALEHSRYHHTLRLSGYQLISKAIATFGCEIVRIGSSTLSKAVLHDMNAYTKPVSVRDPSTAQQSKKRKLDSVDTTKNLEAPDDWDLRIAALNVLEHLILFGQAEANQIDISPLTHSLVSCVFASATRNAPDDAKHGYQYQMLKCLLAAMQSCTGRNGDVLALGIKVFASFLYHPDVRVRELCKRGLIVSDLIIHPRLPRFEYTTTVEKYASPLEDEFEPIASTSSNVTGNQRDVAPDRPVTNPVTNPGAIPTYDQAIPAKRRTSVTKVHVQPTVGKAVVPDIAFKVVETQEVESVTETAIVRETLVHSREYQPNEVSMDSTTMSNSDTPPVENVGPKEGPSDDTADPMDADDDGLPEISVNDDDDEDELPEINIDEEEEEESE
;
A
#
# COMPACT_ATOMS: atom_id res chain seq x y z
N MET A 1 13.10 -34.00 -40.58
CA MET A 1 12.62 -32.76 -39.95
C MET A 1 12.48 -31.74 -41.07
N GLU A 2 11.32 -31.09 -41.18
CA GLU A 2 11.07 -30.08 -42.20
C GLU A 2 12.08 -28.91 -42.08
N ASP A 3 12.51 -28.37 -43.22
CA ASP A 3 13.43 -27.23 -43.29
C ASP A 3 12.76 -26.01 -42.62
N PRO A 4 13.29 -25.50 -41.49
CA PRO A 4 12.64 -24.40 -40.76
C PRO A 4 12.57 -23.13 -41.61
N ALA A 5 13.44 -22.96 -42.61
CA ALA A 5 13.41 -21.81 -43.50
C ALA A 5 12.19 -21.87 -44.42
N GLN A 6 11.89 -23.06 -44.96
CA GLN A 6 10.69 -23.29 -45.78
C GLN A 6 9.41 -23.10 -44.96
N GLN A 7 9.39 -23.57 -43.71
CA GLN A 7 8.25 -23.34 -42.81
C GLN A 7 7.99 -21.85 -42.59
N LEU A 8 9.03 -21.06 -42.30
CA LEU A 8 8.88 -19.61 -42.11
C LEU A 8 8.45 -18.89 -43.39
N GLU A 9 8.99 -19.29 -44.55
CA GLU A 9 8.58 -18.74 -45.85
C GLU A 9 7.11 -19.05 -46.16
N LEU A 10 6.64 -20.27 -45.86
CA LEU A 10 5.24 -20.66 -46.02
C LEU A 10 4.32 -19.81 -45.13
N ILE A 11 4.70 -19.60 -43.86
CA ILE A 11 3.96 -18.73 -42.93
C ILE A 11 3.87 -17.30 -43.49
N THR A 12 5.01 -16.77 -43.94
CA THR A 12 5.13 -15.40 -44.44
C THR A 12 4.30 -15.19 -45.70
N ALA A 13 4.35 -16.13 -46.64
CA ALA A 13 3.64 -16.02 -47.92
C ALA A 13 2.13 -16.29 -47.78
N ASN A 14 1.74 -17.36 -47.10
CA ASN A 14 0.36 -17.84 -47.14
C ASN A 14 -0.52 -17.27 -46.04
N PHE A 15 0.04 -16.99 -44.86
CA PHE A 15 -0.74 -16.58 -43.69
C PHE A 15 -0.55 -15.12 -43.32
N LEU A 16 0.62 -14.55 -43.66
CA LEU A 16 0.90 -13.14 -43.52
C LEU A 16 0.77 -12.37 -44.84
N GLY A 17 0.48 -12.99 -45.98
CA GLY A 17 0.40 -12.30 -47.28
C GLY A 17 -0.81 -11.39 -47.45
N ASP A 18 -1.93 -11.71 -46.79
CA ASP A 18 -3.18 -10.96 -46.86
C ASP A 18 -3.38 -10.13 -45.59
N ASP A 19 -3.14 -8.81 -45.69
CA ASP A 19 -3.22 -7.82 -44.59
C ASP A 19 -4.54 -7.93 -43.80
N GLU A 20 -5.65 -8.24 -44.48
CA GLU A 20 -6.99 -8.29 -43.87
C GLU A 20 -7.17 -9.53 -43.00
N LYS A 21 -6.52 -10.65 -43.34
CA LYS A 21 -6.68 -11.93 -42.63
C LYS A 21 -5.59 -12.21 -41.60
N VAL A 22 -4.56 -11.37 -41.51
CA VAL A 22 -3.43 -11.56 -40.58
C VAL A 22 -3.92 -11.74 -39.14
N HIS A 23 -4.86 -10.91 -38.70
CA HIS A 23 -5.37 -10.95 -37.33
C HIS A 23 -6.06 -12.28 -36.99
N THR A 24 -6.78 -12.88 -37.93
CA THR A 24 -7.45 -14.18 -37.77
C THR A 24 -6.45 -15.33 -37.67
N ASN A 25 -5.35 -15.24 -38.44
CA ASN A 25 -4.31 -16.26 -38.45
C ASN A 25 -3.36 -16.14 -37.24
N LEU A 26 -3.31 -14.97 -36.60
CA LEU A 26 -2.32 -14.64 -35.58
C LEU A 26 -2.23 -15.65 -34.43
N PRO A 27 -3.33 -16.11 -33.78
CA PRO A 27 -3.22 -17.05 -32.65
C PRO A 27 -2.51 -18.35 -33.05
N TRP A 28 -2.82 -18.87 -34.24
CA TRP A 28 -2.16 -20.07 -34.76
C TRP A 28 -0.68 -19.82 -35.06
N ILE A 29 -0.34 -18.69 -35.68
CA ILE A 29 1.05 -18.31 -35.96
C ILE A 29 1.85 -18.17 -34.66
N LEU A 30 1.33 -17.43 -33.66
CA LEU A 30 2.01 -17.25 -32.37
C LEU A 30 2.25 -18.60 -31.68
N ASN A 31 1.26 -19.49 -31.70
CA ASN A 31 1.38 -20.84 -31.14
C ASN A 31 2.47 -21.66 -31.85
N LEU A 32 2.51 -21.60 -33.18
CA LEU A 32 3.49 -22.29 -34.00
C LEU A 32 4.92 -21.78 -33.76
N LEU A 33 5.10 -20.46 -33.67
CA LEU A 33 6.40 -19.82 -33.41
C LEU A 33 6.89 -20.12 -31.99
N THR A 34 6.00 -20.06 -31.00
CA THR A 34 6.34 -20.24 -29.58
C THR A 34 6.65 -21.71 -29.27
N ASN A 35 5.82 -22.66 -29.72
CA ASN A 35 6.00 -24.06 -29.34
C ASN A 35 7.13 -24.78 -30.09
N ASN A 36 7.52 -24.30 -31.27
CA ASN A 36 8.54 -24.94 -32.10
C ASN A 36 9.86 -24.17 -32.14
N ASP A 37 9.99 -23.08 -31.39
CA ASP A 37 11.15 -22.18 -31.36
C ASP A 37 11.69 -21.89 -32.77
N LEU A 38 10.78 -21.65 -33.72
CA LEU A 38 11.09 -21.69 -35.15
C LEU A 38 12.13 -20.63 -35.52
N LEU A 39 11.94 -19.41 -35.01
CA LEU A 39 12.83 -18.28 -35.27
C LEU A 39 14.20 -18.48 -34.60
N TRP A 40 14.21 -19.11 -33.43
CA TRP A 40 15.44 -19.41 -32.69
C TRP A 40 16.29 -20.46 -33.41
N ARG A 41 15.68 -21.53 -33.91
CA ARG A 41 16.38 -22.54 -34.74
C ARG A 41 16.97 -21.92 -36.00
N LEU A 42 16.23 -21.03 -36.66
CA LEU A 42 16.73 -20.32 -37.83
C LEU A 42 17.87 -19.37 -37.52
N HIS A 43 17.79 -18.67 -36.40
CA HIS A 43 18.83 -17.77 -35.94
C HIS A 43 20.15 -18.53 -35.69
N HIS A 44 20.10 -19.69 -35.02
CA HIS A 44 21.30 -20.52 -34.82
C HIS A 44 21.92 -21.01 -36.13
N VAL A 45 21.11 -21.51 -37.06
CA VAL A 45 21.61 -21.93 -38.38
C VAL A 45 22.26 -20.76 -39.15
N ALA A 46 21.74 -19.54 -38.98
CA ALA A 46 22.31 -18.35 -39.59
C ALA A 46 23.62 -17.90 -38.93
N GLU A 47 23.74 -18.00 -37.60
CA GLU A 47 24.98 -17.63 -36.88
C GLU A 47 26.12 -18.62 -37.13
N GLU A 48 25.87 -19.93 -37.05
CA GLU A 48 26.90 -20.96 -37.24
C GLU A 48 27.65 -20.83 -38.57
N ALA A 49 26.95 -20.43 -39.64
CA ALA A 49 27.58 -20.23 -40.94
C ALA A 49 28.32 -18.91 -41.09
N ASN A 50 27.97 -17.91 -40.29
CA ASN A 50 28.65 -16.62 -40.28
C ASN A 50 30.06 -16.77 -39.68
N ASP A 51 30.22 -17.67 -38.69
CA ASP A 51 31.50 -17.99 -38.06
C ASP A 51 32.45 -18.78 -38.98
N LEU A 52 31.89 -19.59 -39.90
CA LEU A 52 32.65 -20.46 -40.78
C LEU A 52 33.14 -19.79 -42.08
N ASN A 53 32.79 -18.51 -42.33
CA ASN A 53 33.12 -17.74 -43.54
C ASN A 53 32.80 -18.42 -44.89
N ASN A 54 32.02 -19.51 -44.89
CA ASN A 54 31.74 -20.35 -46.04
C ASN A 54 30.27 -20.22 -46.45
N LEU A 55 29.85 -19.03 -46.91
CA LEU A 55 28.54 -18.84 -47.53
C LEU A 55 28.55 -19.35 -48.98
N THR A 56 28.44 -20.66 -49.18
CA THR A 56 28.12 -21.21 -50.50
C THR A 56 26.68 -20.86 -50.88
N LYS A 57 26.47 -20.32 -52.10
CA LYS A 57 25.13 -20.04 -52.64
C LYS A 57 24.27 -21.31 -52.57
N GLY A 58 23.14 -21.25 -51.86
CA GLY A 58 22.21 -22.37 -51.67
C GLY A 58 22.35 -23.14 -50.34
N SER A 59 23.33 -22.78 -49.51
CA SER A 59 23.46 -23.36 -48.16
C SER A 59 22.20 -23.14 -47.31
N LEU A 60 21.99 -24.01 -46.32
CA LEU A 60 20.89 -23.88 -45.35
C LEU A 60 20.94 -22.54 -44.62
N ALA A 61 22.13 -22.02 -44.33
CA ALA A 61 22.30 -20.72 -43.71
C ALA A 61 21.94 -19.56 -44.61
N THR A 62 22.32 -19.58 -45.89
CA THR A 62 21.89 -18.55 -46.84
C THR A 62 20.36 -18.53 -46.96
N ARG A 63 19.71 -19.69 -46.94
CA ARG A 63 18.24 -19.81 -46.89
C ARG A 63 17.67 -19.28 -45.59
N ALA A 64 18.24 -19.63 -44.45
CA ALA A 64 17.81 -19.13 -43.14
C ALA A 64 17.91 -17.60 -43.03
N ILE A 65 19.03 -17.02 -43.48
CA ILE A 65 19.23 -15.56 -43.54
C ILE A 65 18.20 -14.91 -44.48
N SER A 66 17.96 -15.50 -45.65
CA SER A 66 16.97 -14.99 -46.60
C SER A 66 15.55 -15.05 -46.03
N ALA A 67 15.17 -16.16 -45.39
CA ALA A 67 13.87 -16.34 -44.77
C ALA A 67 13.65 -15.35 -43.61
N LEU A 68 14.66 -15.18 -42.73
CA LEU A 68 14.61 -14.18 -41.64
C LEU A 68 14.53 -12.75 -42.19
N HIS A 69 15.22 -12.44 -43.28
CA HIS A 69 15.12 -11.12 -43.91
C HIS A 69 13.73 -10.89 -44.50
N LYS A 70 13.16 -11.85 -45.24
CA LYS A 70 11.78 -11.76 -45.76
C LYS A 70 10.76 -11.60 -44.63
N TRP A 71 10.93 -12.34 -43.54
CA TRP A 71 10.14 -12.20 -42.32
C TRP A 71 10.20 -10.78 -41.77
N SER A 72 11.40 -10.25 -41.55
CA SER A 72 11.60 -8.89 -41.05
C SER A 72 10.99 -7.82 -41.95
N VAL A 73 11.19 -7.92 -43.26
CA VAL A 73 10.61 -7.00 -44.25
C VAL A 73 9.10 -7.05 -44.20
N ARG A 74 8.51 -8.25 -44.07
CA ARG A 74 7.06 -8.38 -43.95
C ARG A 74 6.54 -7.76 -42.65
N LEU A 75 7.20 -7.97 -41.51
CA LEU A 75 6.82 -7.33 -40.26
C LEU A 75 6.84 -5.81 -40.35
N SER A 76 7.89 -5.23 -40.95
CA SER A 76 7.99 -3.78 -41.18
C SER A 76 6.87 -3.27 -42.09
N SER A 77 6.53 -4.02 -43.15
CA SER A 77 5.41 -3.72 -44.04
C SER A 77 4.06 -3.74 -43.30
N LEU A 78 3.78 -4.77 -42.50
CA LEU A 78 2.55 -4.89 -41.70
C LEU A 78 2.43 -3.75 -40.68
N LEU A 79 3.54 -3.37 -40.05
CA LEU A 79 3.60 -2.27 -39.09
C LEU A 79 3.36 -0.89 -39.73
N SER A 80 3.69 -0.74 -41.02
CA SER A 80 3.39 0.46 -41.81
C SER A 80 1.97 0.50 -42.39
N SER A 81 1.20 -0.59 -42.24
CA SER A 81 -0.18 -0.67 -42.74
C SER A 81 -1.06 0.37 -42.06
N LYS A 82 -2.12 0.84 -42.75
CA LYS A 82 -3.10 1.77 -42.18
C LYS A 82 -4.10 1.05 -41.27
N ALA A 83 -4.24 -0.26 -41.39
CA ALA A 83 -5.19 -1.06 -40.63
C ALA A 83 -4.63 -1.36 -39.23
N PRO A 84 -5.34 -0.98 -38.14
CA PRO A 84 -4.83 -1.14 -36.78
C PRO A 84 -4.72 -2.59 -36.34
N THR A 85 -5.58 -3.47 -36.84
CA THR A 85 -5.52 -4.93 -36.60
C THR A 85 -4.23 -5.53 -37.20
N THR A 86 -3.81 -5.05 -38.37
CA THR A 86 -2.59 -5.47 -39.04
C THR A 86 -1.35 -4.96 -38.30
N GLN A 87 -1.36 -3.70 -37.86
CA GLN A 87 -0.29 -3.13 -37.02
C GLN A 87 -0.15 -3.86 -35.67
N TRP A 88 -1.27 -4.17 -35.02
CA TRP A 88 -1.31 -4.96 -33.79
C TRP A 88 -0.70 -6.34 -33.99
N ALA A 89 -1.10 -7.05 -35.05
CA ALA A 89 -0.56 -8.36 -35.35
C ALA A 89 0.96 -8.30 -35.59
N ALA A 90 1.44 -7.26 -36.30
CA ALA A 90 2.87 -7.01 -36.46
C ALA A 90 3.57 -6.81 -35.10
N ALA A 91 2.99 -6.01 -34.19
CA ALA A 91 3.54 -5.78 -32.85
C ALA A 91 3.66 -7.08 -32.04
N CYS A 92 2.63 -7.94 -32.07
CA CYS A 92 2.65 -9.25 -31.43
C CYS A 92 3.76 -10.16 -31.98
N LEU A 93 3.94 -10.19 -33.30
CA LEU A 93 4.99 -10.98 -33.95
C LEU A 93 6.40 -10.43 -33.70
N ILE A 94 6.55 -9.10 -33.65
CA ILE A 94 7.82 -8.45 -33.28
C ILE A 94 8.21 -8.84 -31.86
N ARG A 95 7.27 -8.90 -30.92
CA ARG A 95 7.55 -9.31 -29.52
C ARG A 95 8.22 -10.68 -29.45
N ILE A 96 7.70 -11.67 -30.18
CA ILE A 96 8.31 -13.01 -30.26
C ILE A 96 9.65 -12.96 -31.01
N SER A 97 9.71 -12.20 -32.10
CA SER A 97 10.93 -12.08 -32.91
C SER A 97 12.10 -11.50 -32.11
N VAL A 98 11.85 -10.55 -31.21
CA VAL A 98 12.84 -9.97 -30.29
C VAL A 98 13.39 -11.00 -29.30
N GLU A 99 12.60 -12.02 -28.94
CA GLU A 99 13.03 -13.08 -28.02
C GLU A 99 13.79 -14.20 -28.73
N GLN A 100 13.40 -14.54 -29.95
CA GLN A 100 13.89 -15.73 -30.64
C GLN A 100 14.94 -15.46 -31.74
N ALA A 101 14.92 -14.30 -32.42
CA ALA A 101 15.79 -14.02 -33.57
C ALA A 101 16.69 -12.78 -33.35
N TYR A 102 17.82 -12.95 -32.65
CA TYR A 102 18.67 -11.82 -32.28
C TYR A 102 19.33 -11.14 -33.47
N SER A 103 19.72 -11.88 -34.51
CA SER A 103 20.35 -11.30 -35.70
C SER A 103 19.39 -10.41 -36.48
N ALA A 104 18.11 -10.79 -36.57
CA ALA A 104 17.06 -9.96 -37.15
C ALA A 104 16.76 -8.74 -36.27
N PHE A 105 16.64 -8.95 -34.95
CA PHE A 105 16.43 -7.89 -33.99
C PHE A 105 17.52 -6.81 -34.06
N GLN A 106 18.80 -7.17 -34.03
CA GLN A 106 19.90 -6.18 -34.08
C GLN A 106 19.86 -5.30 -35.34
N LYS A 107 19.48 -5.87 -36.48
CA LYS A 107 19.41 -5.16 -37.76
C LYS A 107 18.18 -4.25 -37.85
N GLU A 108 17.03 -4.74 -37.39
CA GLU A 108 15.72 -4.13 -37.67
C GLU A 108 15.14 -3.35 -36.49
N ALA A 109 15.73 -3.44 -35.29
CA ALA A 109 15.22 -2.83 -34.07
C ALA A 109 14.88 -1.34 -34.22
N ARG A 110 15.70 -0.57 -34.94
CA ARG A 110 15.44 0.87 -35.18
C ARG A 110 14.18 1.08 -36.03
N SER A 111 14.04 0.31 -37.11
CA SER A 111 12.89 0.36 -38.01
C SER A 111 11.61 -0.05 -37.28
N TRP A 112 11.65 -1.19 -36.57
CA TRP A 112 10.53 -1.68 -35.78
C TRP A 112 10.13 -0.71 -34.66
N CYS A 113 11.09 -0.13 -33.94
CA CYS A 113 10.80 0.84 -32.89
C CYS A 113 10.12 2.11 -33.47
N ASN A 114 10.57 2.59 -34.62
CA ASN A 114 9.96 3.74 -35.29
C ASN A 114 8.52 3.44 -35.78
N GLY A 115 8.31 2.26 -36.36
CA GLY A 115 6.97 1.82 -36.77
C GLY A 115 6.02 1.65 -35.58
N LEU A 116 6.49 1.06 -34.47
CA LEU A 116 5.70 0.89 -33.25
C LEU A 116 5.34 2.25 -32.63
N LEU A 117 6.27 3.19 -32.60
CA LEU A 117 5.99 4.57 -32.18
C LEU A 117 4.95 5.26 -33.06
N THR A 118 4.93 4.97 -34.36
CA THR A 118 3.92 5.51 -35.28
C THR A 118 2.56 4.86 -35.00
N ALA A 119 2.52 3.54 -34.79
CA ALA A 119 1.31 2.83 -34.43
C ALA A 119 0.72 3.30 -33.08
N MET A 120 1.56 3.59 -32.08
CA MET A 120 1.15 4.15 -30.78
C MET A 120 0.42 5.50 -30.88
N LYS A 121 0.67 6.28 -31.94
CA LYS A 121 -0.01 7.57 -32.17
C LYS A 121 -1.41 7.40 -32.74
N THR A 122 -1.75 6.22 -33.28
CA THR A 122 -3.09 5.99 -33.82
C THR A 122 -4.10 5.80 -32.69
N PRO A 123 -5.29 6.43 -32.74
CA PRO A 123 -6.23 6.51 -31.62
C PRO A 123 -7.04 5.22 -31.35
N ASN A 124 -6.49 4.03 -31.61
CA ASN A 124 -7.22 2.77 -31.48
C ASN A 124 -7.02 2.11 -30.10
N SER A 125 -7.94 2.35 -29.18
CA SER A 125 -7.80 1.94 -27.76
C SER A 125 -7.61 0.43 -27.54
N THR A 126 -8.19 -0.44 -28.37
CA THR A 126 -8.22 -1.89 -28.12
C THR A 126 -6.85 -2.58 -28.19
N TYR A 127 -5.94 -2.10 -29.03
CA TYR A 127 -4.67 -2.81 -29.33
C TYR A 127 -3.42 -2.09 -28.80
N VAL A 128 -3.60 -0.88 -28.28
CA VAL A 128 -2.48 -0.01 -27.87
C VAL A 128 -1.65 -0.65 -26.76
N GLY A 129 -2.27 -1.41 -25.83
CA GLY A 129 -1.56 -2.12 -24.77
C GLY A 129 -0.49 -3.08 -25.31
N ASP A 130 -0.81 -3.89 -26.32
CA ASP A 130 0.15 -4.82 -26.92
C ASP A 130 1.24 -4.13 -27.74
N ILE A 131 0.92 -3.00 -28.37
CA ILE A 131 1.92 -2.17 -29.08
C ILE A 131 2.91 -1.57 -28.07
N VAL A 132 2.41 -1.03 -26.95
CA VAL A 132 3.24 -0.51 -25.83
C VAL A 132 4.13 -1.62 -25.27
N ARG A 133 3.57 -2.81 -25.08
CA ARG A 133 4.30 -3.98 -24.59
C ARG A 133 5.40 -4.42 -25.57
N ALA A 134 5.12 -4.41 -26.86
CA ALA A 134 6.11 -4.75 -27.89
C ALA A 134 7.30 -3.78 -27.90
N VAL A 135 7.04 -2.45 -27.86
CA VAL A 135 8.13 -1.46 -27.82
C VAL A 135 8.90 -1.51 -26.50
N THR A 136 8.22 -1.74 -25.38
CA THR A 136 8.84 -1.91 -24.07
C THR A 136 9.77 -3.12 -24.06
N LYS A 137 9.30 -4.26 -24.58
CA LYS A 137 10.10 -5.47 -24.69
C LYS A 137 11.32 -5.27 -25.59
N LEU A 138 11.16 -4.58 -26.72
CA LEU A 138 12.22 -4.23 -27.65
C LEU A 138 13.32 -3.41 -26.95
N LEU A 139 12.94 -2.35 -26.24
CA LEU A 139 13.88 -1.52 -25.48
C LEU A 139 14.57 -2.33 -24.38
N VAL A 140 13.81 -3.04 -23.53
CA VAL A 140 14.39 -3.80 -22.41
C VAL A 140 15.36 -4.87 -22.91
N LYS A 141 15.02 -5.59 -23.98
CA LYS A 141 15.89 -6.63 -24.57
C LYS A 141 17.17 -6.03 -25.18
N SER A 142 17.13 -4.79 -25.67
CA SER A 142 18.31 -4.12 -26.22
C SER A 142 19.47 -4.00 -25.23
N LYS A 143 19.20 -4.07 -23.91
CA LYS A 143 20.22 -4.05 -22.86
C LYS A 143 21.26 -5.18 -22.98
N VAL A 144 20.92 -6.28 -23.64
CA VAL A 144 21.86 -7.37 -23.93
C VAL A 144 22.93 -6.93 -24.96
N PHE A 145 22.66 -5.87 -25.73
CA PHE A 145 23.50 -5.36 -26.81
C PHE A 145 23.84 -3.88 -26.58
N PRO A 146 24.95 -3.54 -25.89
CA PRO A 146 25.22 -2.17 -25.45
C PRO A 146 25.25 -1.10 -26.56
N SER A 147 25.74 -1.46 -27.75
CA SER A 147 25.73 -0.56 -28.92
C SER A 147 24.31 -0.22 -29.36
N LEU A 148 23.47 -1.24 -29.55
CA LEU A 148 22.07 -1.08 -29.91
C LEU A 148 21.28 -0.35 -28.82
N GLN A 149 21.52 -0.69 -27.54
CA GLN A 149 20.90 -0.01 -26.41
C GLN A 149 21.17 1.49 -26.44
N ARG A 150 22.43 1.89 -26.66
CA ARG A 150 22.82 3.31 -26.75
C ARG A 150 22.06 4.02 -27.85
N ASP A 151 22.01 3.41 -29.04
CA ASP A 151 21.35 3.99 -30.20
C ASP A 151 19.83 4.13 -29.98
N LEU A 152 19.18 3.09 -29.47
CA LEU A 152 17.74 3.11 -29.21
C LEU A 152 17.39 4.10 -28.09
N ASN A 153 18.19 4.16 -27.04
CA ASN A 153 17.98 5.08 -25.93
C ASN A 153 18.09 6.54 -26.38
N GLN A 154 19.10 6.86 -27.18
CA GLN A 154 19.32 8.21 -27.68
C GLN A 154 18.18 8.67 -28.61
N MET A 155 17.66 7.78 -29.45
CA MET A 155 16.70 8.16 -30.50
C MET A 155 15.23 8.05 -30.09
N TYR A 156 14.89 7.06 -29.25
CA TYR A 156 13.49 6.62 -29.08
C TYR A 156 13.01 6.61 -27.62
N LEU A 157 13.86 6.39 -26.61
CA LEU A 157 13.40 6.20 -25.23
C LEU A 157 12.54 7.36 -24.71
N ALA A 158 12.98 8.62 -24.89
CA ALA A 158 12.21 9.79 -24.49
C ALA A 158 10.85 9.89 -25.21
N LYS A 159 10.82 9.53 -26.50
CA LYS A 159 9.59 9.50 -27.32
C LYS A 159 8.64 8.40 -26.88
N VAL A 160 9.16 7.23 -26.51
CA VAL A 160 8.38 6.11 -25.99
C VAL A 160 7.76 6.48 -24.65
N ILE A 161 8.54 7.02 -23.71
CA ILE A 161 8.02 7.46 -22.40
C ILE A 161 6.93 8.51 -22.58
N THR A 162 7.17 9.50 -23.44
CA THR A 162 6.19 10.55 -23.76
C THR A 162 4.93 9.96 -24.39
N GLY A 163 5.08 9.06 -25.36
CA GLY A 163 3.97 8.40 -26.03
C GLY A 163 3.13 7.53 -25.09
N ILE A 164 3.76 6.79 -24.18
CA ILE A 164 3.05 6.02 -23.14
C ILE A 164 2.29 6.96 -22.20
N CYS A 165 2.92 8.05 -21.75
CA CYS A 165 2.27 9.06 -20.93
C CYS A 165 1.06 9.69 -21.64
N ASP A 166 1.19 10.01 -22.93
CA ASP A 166 0.13 10.52 -23.78
C ASP A 166 -1.05 9.54 -23.93
N ILE A 167 -0.75 8.24 -24.09
CA ILE A 167 -1.77 7.19 -24.14
C ILE A 167 -2.51 7.14 -22.80
N ILE A 168 -1.79 7.04 -21.69
CA ILE A 168 -2.38 6.96 -20.34
C ILE A 168 -3.27 8.19 -20.06
N ALA A 169 -2.83 9.38 -20.44
CA ALA A 169 -3.59 10.60 -20.24
C ALA A 169 -4.92 10.63 -21.02
N ARG A 170 -4.98 9.98 -22.19
CA ARG A 170 -6.19 9.89 -23.03
C ARG A 170 -7.08 8.68 -22.71
N SER A 171 -6.54 7.66 -22.06
CA SER A 171 -7.26 6.44 -21.73
C SER A 171 -8.02 6.56 -20.41
N THR A 172 -9.33 6.30 -20.44
CA THR A 172 -10.21 6.22 -19.27
C THR A 172 -11.23 5.09 -19.46
N PRO A 173 -11.14 3.96 -18.73
CA PRO A 173 -10.14 3.60 -17.73
C PRO A 173 -8.76 3.29 -18.34
N VAL A 174 -7.71 3.35 -17.53
CA VAL A 174 -6.33 3.01 -17.95
C VAL A 174 -6.10 1.51 -17.79
N GLU A 175 -5.58 0.86 -18.82
CA GLU A 175 -5.19 -0.55 -18.72
C GLU A 175 -3.97 -0.72 -17.78
N PRO A 176 -4.04 -1.58 -16.75
CA PRO A 176 -2.95 -1.73 -15.77
C PRO A 176 -1.63 -2.21 -16.39
N ASN A 177 -1.72 -2.93 -17.50
CA ASN A 177 -0.57 -3.41 -18.26
C ASN A 177 0.31 -2.29 -18.82
N ILE A 178 -0.30 -1.20 -19.31
CA ILE A 178 0.44 -0.05 -19.86
C ILE A 178 1.25 0.63 -18.74
N LEU A 179 0.68 0.72 -17.54
CA LEU A 179 1.38 1.23 -16.36
C LEU A 179 2.50 0.29 -15.91
N ALA A 180 2.30 -1.04 -15.96
CA ALA A 180 3.34 -2.01 -15.67
C ALA A 180 4.52 -1.92 -16.67
N ASP A 181 4.23 -1.71 -17.95
CA ASP A 181 5.25 -1.48 -18.99
C ASP A 181 6.01 -0.18 -18.74
N LEU A 182 5.32 0.90 -18.36
CA LEU A 182 5.97 2.16 -17.94
C LEU A 182 6.88 1.94 -16.72
N GLN A 183 6.41 1.22 -15.70
CA GLN A 183 7.20 0.87 -14.52
C GLN A 183 8.47 0.08 -14.90
N ASN A 184 8.35 -0.86 -15.84
CA ASN A 184 9.47 -1.65 -16.35
C ASN A 184 10.50 -0.76 -17.07
N ILE A 185 10.06 0.20 -17.87
CA ILE A 185 10.93 1.20 -18.51
C ILE A 185 11.66 2.04 -17.46
N ILE A 186 10.95 2.56 -16.44
CA ILE A 186 11.56 3.37 -15.38
C ILE A 186 12.63 2.58 -14.63
N THR A 187 12.33 1.32 -14.31
CA THR A 187 13.26 0.42 -13.60
C THR A 187 14.48 0.08 -14.45
N THR A 188 14.29 -0.12 -15.76
CA THR A 188 15.37 -0.53 -16.67
C THR A 188 16.24 0.64 -17.11
N PHE A 189 15.65 1.83 -17.29
CA PHE A 189 16.30 3.02 -17.84
C PHE A 189 16.11 4.25 -16.92
N PRO A 190 16.65 4.21 -15.69
CA PRO A 190 16.40 5.24 -14.67
C PRO A 190 16.81 6.65 -15.11
N ASN A 191 17.94 6.78 -15.82
CA ASN A 191 18.44 8.08 -16.29
C ASN A 191 17.54 8.71 -17.36
N GLY A 192 16.98 7.90 -18.26
CA GLY A 192 16.03 8.40 -19.27
C GLY A 192 14.69 8.77 -18.65
N ALA A 193 14.19 7.95 -17.72
CA ALA A 193 12.94 8.21 -17.01
C ALA A 193 13.01 9.48 -16.13
N LYS A 194 14.17 9.79 -15.56
CA LYS A 194 14.37 10.97 -14.71
C LYS A 194 14.05 12.29 -15.43
N ALA A 195 14.33 12.40 -16.72
CA ALA A 195 14.00 13.60 -17.51
C ALA A 195 12.48 13.81 -17.66
N HIS A 196 11.69 12.75 -17.47
CA HIS A 196 10.23 12.76 -17.59
C HIS A 196 9.53 12.51 -16.25
N SER A 197 10.25 12.53 -15.12
CA SER A 197 9.69 12.11 -13.82
C SER A 197 8.50 12.96 -13.41
N GLU A 198 8.58 14.28 -13.59
CA GLU A 198 7.48 15.20 -13.26
C GLU A 198 6.20 14.87 -14.03
N ARG A 199 6.31 14.60 -15.33
CA ARG A 199 5.18 14.23 -16.17
C ARG A 199 4.58 12.87 -15.78
N ILE A 200 5.43 11.88 -15.53
CA ILE A 200 5.00 10.55 -15.08
C ILE A 200 4.27 10.66 -13.74
N GLU A 201 4.81 11.48 -12.82
CA GLU A 201 4.20 11.70 -11.52
C GLU A 201 2.81 12.32 -11.65
N VAL A 202 2.66 13.43 -12.37
CA VAL A 202 1.36 14.10 -12.55
C VAL A 202 0.31 13.12 -13.08
N ILE A 203 0.67 12.33 -14.10
CA ILE A 203 -0.25 11.36 -14.70
C ILE A 203 -0.61 10.23 -13.72
N CYS A 204 0.39 9.66 -13.02
CA CYS A 204 0.12 8.59 -12.06
C CYS A 204 -0.73 9.09 -10.89
N PHE A 205 -0.48 10.30 -10.40
CA PHE A 205 -1.29 10.89 -9.33
C PHE A 205 -2.72 11.19 -9.78
N ASP A 206 -2.92 11.70 -10.99
CA ASP A 206 -4.26 11.88 -11.55
C ASP A 206 -5.03 10.55 -11.53
N ILE A 207 -4.42 9.45 -11.99
CA ILE A 207 -5.01 8.10 -11.94
C ILE A 207 -5.35 7.68 -10.51
N ILE A 208 -4.43 7.88 -9.55
CA ILE A 208 -4.64 7.51 -8.14
C ILE A 208 -5.77 8.34 -7.51
N MET A 209 -5.95 9.60 -7.93
CA MET A 209 -6.98 10.50 -7.39
C MET A 209 -8.36 10.33 -8.04
N ARG A 210 -8.49 9.56 -9.13
CA ARG A 210 -9.75 9.26 -9.80
C ARG A 210 -10.58 8.25 -8.98
N LEU A 211 -11.87 8.54 -8.80
CA LEU A 211 -12.78 7.74 -7.95
C LEU A 211 -13.16 6.37 -8.54
N HIS A 212 -13.17 6.25 -9.87
CA HIS A 212 -13.70 5.08 -10.59
C HIS A 212 -12.62 4.26 -11.28
N GLU A 213 -11.36 4.50 -10.93
CA GLU A 213 -10.25 3.76 -11.52
C GLU A 213 -10.16 2.35 -10.92
N GLU A 214 -9.77 1.38 -11.75
CA GLU A 214 -9.59 0.01 -11.29
C GLU A 214 -8.49 -0.10 -10.24
N LYS A 215 -8.72 -0.90 -9.18
CA LYS A 215 -7.74 -1.11 -8.10
C LYS A 215 -6.36 -1.53 -8.63
N GLN A 216 -6.33 -2.33 -9.70
CA GLN A 216 -5.10 -2.80 -10.31
C GLN A 216 -4.34 -1.66 -11.02
N SER A 217 -5.04 -0.74 -11.67
CA SER A 217 -4.44 0.45 -12.29
C SER A 217 -3.90 1.42 -11.23
N VAL A 218 -4.63 1.63 -10.13
CA VAL A 218 -4.13 2.42 -8.98
C VAL A 218 -2.87 1.78 -8.39
N ARG A 219 -2.83 0.44 -8.25
CA ARG A 219 -1.65 -0.30 -7.77
C ARG A 219 -0.46 -0.15 -8.72
N ALA A 220 -0.68 -0.26 -10.03
CA ALA A 220 0.37 -0.09 -11.04
C ALA A 220 0.90 1.35 -11.08
N ALA A 221 0.03 2.36 -11.03
CA ALA A 221 0.42 3.77 -10.93
C ALA A 221 1.22 4.05 -9.64
N THR A 222 0.79 3.49 -8.51
CA THR A 222 1.56 3.53 -7.25
C THR A 222 2.94 2.90 -7.43
N GLY A 223 3.03 1.77 -8.15
CA GLY A 223 4.29 1.11 -8.52
C GLY A 223 5.24 2.03 -9.29
N CYS A 224 4.74 2.76 -10.29
CA CYS A 224 5.52 3.77 -11.02
C CYS A 224 6.09 4.85 -10.09
N ILE A 225 5.25 5.42 -9.21
CA ILE A 225 5.69 6.45 -8.25
C ILE A 225 6.75 5.88 -7.28
N VAL A 226 6.56 4.66 -6.79
CA VAL A 226 7.50 4.02 -5.87
C VAL A 226 8.86 3.80 -6.53
N VAL A 227 8.89 3.31 -7.77
CA VAL A 227 10.15 3.14 -8.52
C VAL A 227 10.80 4.50 -8.78
N LEU A 228 10.04 5.53 -9.15
CA LEU A 228 10.56 6.89 -9.31
C LEU A 228 11.17 7.44 -8.01
N ALA A 229 10.50 7.22 -6.88
CA ALA A 229 10.99 7.62 -5.56
C ALA A 229 12.27 6.88 -5.15
N GLN A 230 12.51 5.68 -5.68
CA GLN A 230 13.73 4.90 -5.45
C GLN A 230 14.90 5.29 -6.33
N LEU A 231 14.67 5.99 -7.45
CA LEU A 231 15.73 6.43 -8.35
C LEU A 231 16.71 7.33 -7.58
N LYS A 232 17.86 6.76 -7.21
CA LYS A 232 18.92 7.49 -6.50
C LYS A 232 19.38 8.65 -7.37
N ARG A 233 19.53 9.84 -6.79
CA ARG A 233 20.36 10.88 -7.41
C ARG A 233 21.80 10.39 -7.37
N GLU A 234 22.32 9.94 -8.50
CA GLU A 234 23.74 9.65 -8.63
C GLU A 234 24.57 10.92 -8.35
N LYS A 235 25.46 10.76 -7.36
CA LYS A 235 26.72 11.48 -7.15
C LYS A 235 26.63 13.00 -6.98
N GLY A 236 26.53 13.45 -5.73
CA GLY A 236 27.04 14.78 -5.36
C GLY A 236 26.41 15.48 -4.16
N GLY A 237 25.22 15.05 -3.71
CA GLY A 237 24.56 15.65 -2.55
C GLY A 237 24.47 14.65 -1.40
N ASP A 238 25.17 14.92 -0.31
CA ASP A 238 24.92 14.30 0.98
C ASP A 238 23.43 14.49 1.31
N TYR A 239 22.70 13.39 1.56
CA TYR A 239 21.26 13.38 1.93
C TYR A 239 20.30 14.05 0.94
N GLY A 240 20.32 13.66 -0.33
CA GLY A 240 19.26 14.03 -1.28
C GLY A 240 17.91 13.42 -0.90
N GLU A 241 17.14 14.10 -0.04
CA GLU A 241 15.77 13.74 0.32
C GLU A 241 14.90 13.56 -0.92
N SER A 242 14.01 12.57 -0.89
CA SER A 242 13.11 12.30 -2.00
C SER A 242 12.10 13.43 -2.14
N LYS A 243 12.32 14.33 -3.12
CA LYS A 243 11.36 15.38 -3.49
C LYS A 243 9.95 14.85 -3.79
N ILE A 244 9.83 13.58 -4.16
CA ILE A 244 8.53 12.92 -4.38
C ILE A 244 7.80 12.76 -3.05
N ILE A 245 8.48 12.29 -2.00
CA ILE A 245 7.89 12.17 -0.66
C ILE A 245 7.40 13.53 -0.17
N ASP A 246 8.20 14.59 -0.34
CA ASP A 246 7.81 15.95 0.06
C ASP A 246 6.58 16.45 -0.70
N ARG A 247 6.51 16.21 -2.02
CA ARG A 247 5.34 16.56 -2.84
C ARG A 247 4.09 15.78 -2.45
N VAL A 248 4.22 14.47 -2.19
CA VAL A 248 3.13 13.65 -1.67
C VAL A 248 2.65 14.19 -0.32
N CYS A 249 3.58 14.53 0.58
CA CYS A 249 3.25 15.12 1.87
C CYS A 249 2.54 16.47 1.72
N ALA A 250 2.98 17.32 0.78
CA ALA A 250 2.32 18.59 0.48
C ALA A 250 0.88 18.38 -0.02
N SER A 251 0.65 17.43 -0.93
CA SER A 251 -0.70 17.10 -1.40
C SER A 251 -1.59 16.51 -0.29
N VAL A 252 -1.04 15.67 0.60
CA VAL A 252 -1.78 15.20 1.79
C VAL A 252 -2.18 16.38 2.67
N LYS A 253 -1.26 17.32 2.92
CA LYS A 253 -1.54 18.52 3.71
C LYS A 253 -2.67 19.35 3.09
N GLU A 254 -2.60 19.60 1.79
CA GLU A 254 -3.62 20.35 1.05
C GLU A 254 -5.00 19.67 1.13
N LEU A 255 -5.06 18.35 0.95
CA LEU A 255 -6.30 17.58 1.14
C LEU A 255 -6.84 17.69 2.57
N LEU A 256 -5.97 17.64 3.59
CA LEU A 256 -6.39 17.79 4.98
C LEU A 256 -6.92 19.19 5.26
N ASP A 257 -6.32 20.22 4.67
CA ASP A 257 -6.77 21.61 4.80
C ASP A 257 -8.14 21.80 4.12
N GLU A 258 -8.38 21.16 2.97
CA GLU A 258 -9.70 21.13 2.33
C GLU A 258 -10.75 20.37 3.17
N ILE A 259 -10.39 19.19 3.69
CA ILE A 259 -11.27 18.36 4.54
C ILE A 259 -11.68 19.11 5.82
N PHE A 260 -10.73 19.82 6.44
CA PHE A 260 -10.94 20.52 7.71
C PHE A 260 -11.33 22.00 7.55
N SER A 261 -11.49 22.49 6.32
CA SER A 261 -11.86 23.87 6.00
C SER A 261 -13.10 24.38 6.74
N SER A 262 -14.09 23.51 7.00
CA SER A 262 -15.32 23.88 7.70
C SER A 262 -15.15 24.09 9.22
N ILE A 263 -14.01 23.66 9.78
CA ILE A 263 -13.75 23.67 11.23
C ILE A 263 -12.60 24.64 11.56
N ASP A 264 -11.64 24.79 10.66
CA ASP A 264 -10.55 25.74 10.83
C ASP A 264 -11.04 27.15 10.47
N ALA A 265 -11.42 27.91 11.49
CA ALA A 265 -11.90 29.30 11.37
C ALA A 265 -10.80 30.29 10.92
N GLU A 266 -9.54 29.86 10.89
CA GLU A 266 -8.41 30.68 10.45
C GLU A 266 -8.22 30.48 8.95
N THR A 267 -8.61 31.49 8.16
CA THR A 267 -8.25 31.62 6.74
C THR A 267 -6.74 31.70 6.63
N THR A 268 -6.10 30.54 6.61
CA THR A 268 -4.67 30.45 6.35
C THR A 268 -4.49 30.93 4.93
N THR A 269 -3.72 32.00 4.73
CA THR A 269 -3.31 32.43 3.39
C THR A 269 -2.72 31.22 2.68
N ARG A 270 -3.39 30.75 1.64
CA ARG A 270 -3.02 29.56 0.86
C ARG A 270 -1.74 29.92 0.11
N GLU A 271 -0.60 29.70 0.75
CA GLU A 271 0.69 29.76 0.08
C GLU A 271 0.65 28.77 -1.09
N ALA A 272 1.18 29.18 -2.25
CA ALA A 272 1.21 28.33 -3.43
C ALA A 272 1.91 27.00 -3.05
N SER A 273 1.11 25.94 -2.91
CA SER A 273 1.62 24.64 -2.52
C SER A 273 2.44 24.09 -3.69
N ASN A 274 3.66 23.63 -3.41
CA ASN A 274 4.40 22.77 -4.35
C ASN A 274 3.77 21.37 -4.47
N GLY A 275 2.50 21.22 -4.06
CA GLY A 275 1.75 19.98 -4.11
C GLY A 275 1.34 19.64 -5.54
N LEU A 276 0.96 18.40 -5.75
CA LEU A 276 0.37 17.94 -6.99
C LEU A 276 -1.05 18.49 -7.13
N ILE A 277 -1.45 18.76 -8.38
CA ILE A 277 -2.76 19.31 -8.72
C ILE A 277 -3.84 18.30 -8.29
N LEU A 278 -4.71 18.73 -7.38
CA LEU A 278 -5.86 17.95 -6.97
C LEU A 278 -6.97 18.10 -8.02
N PRO A 279 -7.61 17.01 -8.46
CA PRO A 279 -8.77 17.10 -9.34
C PRO A 279 -9.86 17.96 -8.67
N PRO A 280 -10.50 18.86 -9.42
CA PRO A 280 -11.62 19.63 -8.89
C PRO A 280 -12.76 18.67 -8.56
N VAL A 281 -13.40 18.89 -7.42
CA VAL A 281 -14.64 18.18 -7.06
C VAL A 281 -15.74 19.23 -7.12
N SER A 282 -16.83 18.91 -7.81
CA SER A 282 -18.00 19.77 -7.91
C SER A 282 -19.12 19.17 -7.09
N GLY A 283 -19.66 19.90 -6.12
CA GLY A 283 -20.88 19.48 -5.43
C GLY A 283 -21.16 20.27 -4.16
N GLY A 284 -22.13 19.78 -3.38
CA GLY A 284 -22.24 20.21 -2.00
C GLY A 284 -21.21 19.49 -1.13
N TYR A 285 -20.89 20.06 0.04
CA TYR A 285 -19.94 19.49 1.01
C TYR A 285 -20.15 17.99 1.33
N HIS A 286 -21.40 17.52 1.30
CA HIS A 286 -21.75 16.12 1.56
C HIS A 286 -21.34 15.14 0.45
N ILE A 287 -21.17 15.61 -0.79
CA ILE A 287 -20.65 14.84 -1.93
C ILE A 287 -19.14 15.00 -2.01
N GLU A 288 -18.63 16.20 -1.73
CA GLU A 288 -17.20 16.50 -1.83
C GLU A 288 -16.39 15.79 -0.74
N LEU A 289 -16.88 15.77 0.50
CA LEU A 289 -16.11 15.26 1.63
C LEU A 289 -15.73 13.77 1.51
N PRO A 290 -16.63 12.83 1.15
CA PRO A 290 -16.28 11.42 0.99
C PRO A 290 -15.28 11.21 -0.14
N VAL A 291 -15.39 12.00 -1.20
CA VAL A 291 -14.45 12.00 -2.33
C VAL A 291 -13.06 12.43 -1.86
N ARG A 292 -12.96 13.54 -1.12
CA ARG A 292 -11.69 14.02 -0.56
C ARG A 292 -11.08 13.04 0.43
N ILE A 293 -11.90 12.35 1.24
CA ILE A 293 -11.40 11.32 2.16
C ILE A 293 -10.93 10.07 1.41
N SER A 294 -11.62 9.66 0.35
CA SER A 294 -11.15 8.58 -0.54
C SER A 294 -9.81 8.94 -1.19
N GLN A 295 -9.68 10.16 -1.72
CA GLN A 295 -8.42 10.69 -2.27
C GLN A 295 -7.32 10.72 -1.21
N LEU A 296 -7.62 11.15 0.02
CA LEU A 296 -6.70 11.12 1.16
C LEU A 296 -6.23 9.70 1.46
N GLN A 297 -7.12 8.71 1.48
CA GLN A 297 -6.76 7.30 1.69
C GLN A 297 -5.85 6.78 0.58
N ALA A 298 -6.16 7.10 -0.68
CA ALA A 298 -5.37 6.69 -1.83
C ALA A 298 -3.95 7.28 -1.77
N ILE A 299 -3.81 8.59 -1.55
CA ILE A 299 -2.49 9.24 -1.48
C ILE A 299 -1.69 8.81 -0.24
N VAL A 300 -2.34 8.57 0.90
CA VAL A 300 -1.65 8.06 2.10
C VAL A 300 -1.23 6.61 1.88
N THR A 301 -1.97 5.82 1.11
CA THR A 301 -1.56 4.46 0.71
C THR A 301 -0.30 4.52 -0.17
N VAL A 302 -0.25 5.46 -1.11
CA VAL A 302 0.98 5.72 -1.91
C VAL A 302 2.14 6.10 -1.01
N LEU A 303 1.96 7.10 -0.13
CA LEU A 303 2.98 7.53 0.83
C LEU A 303 3.47 6.36 1.69
N SER A 304 2.54 5.58 2.22
CA SER A 304 2.80 4.37 3.02
C SER A 304 3.63 3.35 2.25
N THR A 305 3.30 3.13 0.97
CA THR A 305 4.02 2.19 0.11
C THR A 305 5.44 2.70 -0.18
N ILE A 306 5.60 3.97 -0.54
CA ILE A 306 6.92 4.60 -0.74
C ILE A 306 7.75 4.46 0.54
N LEU A 307 7.19 4.85 1.69
CA LEU A 307 7.85 4.76 2.99
C LEU A 307 8.19 3.31 3.36
N SER A 308 7.42 2.32 2.96
CA SER A 308 7.71 0.91 3.30
C SER A 308 8.86 0.33 2.47
N VAL A 309 8.96 0.70 1.19
CA VAL A 309 9.92 0.10 0.26
C VAL A 309 11.21 0.93 0.11
N THR A 310 11.15 2.25 0.25
CA THR A 310 12.32 3.10 0.02
C THR A 310 13.35 3.00 1.15
N THR A 311 14.62 2.77 0.79
CA THR A 311 15.76 2.85 1.72
C THR A 311 16.30 4.28 1.87
N GLN A 312 15.80 5.23 1.09
CA GLN A 312 16.28 6.61 1.10
C GLN A 312 15.89 7.33 2.40
N SER A 313 16.73 8.27 2.84
CA SER A 313 16.40 9.19 3.93
C SER A 313 15.28 10.14 3.50
N PHE A 314 14.37 10.43 4.41
CA PHE A 314 13.27 11.38 4.21
C PHE A 314 13.07 12.18 5.51
N ARG A 315 12.40 13.33 5.40
CA ARG A 315 12.03 14.16 6.56
C ARG A 315 10.92 13.48 7.35
N VAL A 316 11.30 12.78 8.42
CA VAL A 316 10.34 12.12 9.31
C VAL A 316 9.39 13.15 9.92
N GLU A 317 9.89 14.36 10.17
CA GLU A 317 9.15 15.49 10.71
C GLU A 317 7.97 15.89 9.83
N SER A 318 8.11 15.83 8.49
CA SER A 318 7.03 16.12 7.55
C SER A 318 5.88 15.13 7.71
N VAL A 319 6.18 13.83 7.77
CA VAL A 319 5.17 12.77 7.95
C VAL A 319 4.50 12.88 9.33
N VAL A 320 5.29 13.17 10.37
CA VAL A 320 4.79 13.35 11.73
C VAL A 320 3.90 14.59 11.85
N ALA A 321 4.24 15.67 11.15
CA ALA A 321 3.38 16.86 11.08
C ALA A 321 2.01 16.54 10.46
N LEU A 322 1.95 15.68 9.44
CA LEU A 322 0.69 15.21 8.87
C LEU A 322 -0.12 14.38 9.86
N ILE A 323 0.51 13.42 10.56
CA ILE A 323 -0.15 12.62 11.60
C ILE A 323 -0.71 13.54 12.69
N ARG A 324 0.06 14.54 13.13
CA ARG A 324 -0.38 15.53 14.13
C ARG A 324 -1.57 16.34 13.62
N ARG A 325 -1.54 16.79 12.36
CA ARG A 325 -2.63 17.55 11.72
C ARG A 325 -3.90 16.72 11.61
N MET A 326 -3.81 15.47 11.19
CA MET A 326 -4.92 14.52 11.11
C MET A 326 -5.63 14.36 12.47
N TYR A 327 -4.87 14.11 13.54
CA TYR A 327 -5.44 13.96 14.88
C TYR A 327 -5.91 15.28 15.50
N ALA A 328 -5.28 16.41 15.17
CA ALA A 328 -5.74 17.72 15.61
C ALA A 328 -7.10 18.07 14.97
N GLY A 329 -7.24 17.89 13.65
CA GLY A 329 -8.51 18.08 12.94
C GLY A 329 -9.61 17.14 13.43
N ALA A 330 -9.27 15.86 13.66
CA ALA A 330 -10.18 14.89 14.26
C ALA A 330 -10.69 15.32 15.64
N GLY A 331 -9.79 15.81 16.50
CA GLY A 331 -10.17 16.35 17.82
C GLY A 331 -11.13 17.52 17.68
N LYS A 332 -10.79 18.53 16.87
CA LYS A 332 -11.68 19.68 16.65
C LYS A 332 -13.05 19.27 16.12
N ALA A 333 -13.11 18.31 15.20
CA ALA A 333 -14.36 17.78 14.64
C ALA A 333 -15.24 17.05 15.66
N GLN A 334 -14.64 16.43 16.68
CA GLN A 334 -15.39 15.76 17.74
C GLN A 334 -16.04 16.75 18.72
N TRP A 335 -15.37 17.88 18.98
CA TRP A 335 -15.79 18.87 19.98
C TRP A 335 -16.52 20.09 19.40
N TYR A 336 -16.62 20.20 18.08
CA TYR A 336 -17.30 21.33 17.45
C TYR A 336 -18.77 21.36 17.87
N ASP A 337 -19.20 22.50 18.45
CA ASP A 337 -20.54 22.65 19.01
C ASP A 337 -21.59 22.53 17.90
N LEU A 338 -22.62 21.73 18.17
CA LEU A 338 -23.60 21.24 17.20
C LEU A 338 -24.64 22.31 16.85
N GLY A 339 -24.19 23.49 16.43
CA GLY A 339 -25.03 24.39 15.65
C GLY A 339 -25.68 23.62 14.48
N ASN A 340 -26.72 24.20 13.88
CA ASN A 340 -27.48 23.56 12.78
C ASN A 340 -26.67 23.32 11.48
N ALA A 341 -25.35 23.51 11.48
CA ALA A 341 -24.49 23.24 10.35
C ALA A 341 -24.38 21.73 10.09
N PHE A 342 -24.80 21.31 8.90
CA PHE A 342 -24.75 19.91 8.45
C PHE A 342 -23.31 19.39 8.27
N GLY A 343 -22.36 20.27 7.90
CA GLY A 343 -20.98 19.90 7.60
C GLY A 343 -20.22 19.22 8.75
N PRO A 344 -20.08 19.84 9.93
CA PRO A 344 -19.36 19.25 11.06
C PRO A 344 -19.91 17.90 11.51
N LYS A 345 -21.24 17.71 11.44
CA LYS A 345 -21.89 16.42 11.76
C LYS A 345 -21.46 15.32 10.80
N TYR A 346 -21.40 15.63 9.51
CA TYR A 346 -20.99 14.67 8.49
C TYR A 346 -19.49 14.35 8.59
N LEU A 347 -18.66 15.37 8.84
CA LEU A 347 -17.23 15.17 9.06
C LEU A 347 -16.95 14.28 10.26
N ARG A 348 -17.67 14.43 11.38
CA ARG A 348 -17.53 13.54 12.54
C ARG A 348 -17.74 12.06 12.22
N LEU A 349 -18.61 11.72 11.27
CA LEU A 349 -18.81 10.32 10.84
C LEU A 349 -17.61 9.76 10.06
N LEU A 350 -16.85 10.61 9.37
CA LEU A 350 -15.75 10.21 8.50
C LEU A 350 -14.36 10.43 9.12
N VAL A 351 -14.25 11.21 10.21
CA VAL A 351 -13.04 11.37 11.03
C VAL A 351 -12.32 10.05 11.36
N PRO A 352 -13.02 8.94 11.69
CA PRO A 352 -12.36 7.67 11.94
C PRO A 352 -11.48 7.19 10.79
N LEU A 353 -11.88 7.45 9.54
CA LEU A 353 -11.10 7.08 8.36
C LEU A 353 -9.78 7.86 8.27
N VAL A 354 -9.80 9.14 8.66
CA VAL A 354 -8.60 9.99 8.73
C VAL A 354 -7.66 9.54 9.86
N CYS A 355 -8.20 9.12 11.00
CA CYS A 355 -7.39 8.58 12.09
C CYS A 355 -6.77 7.21 11.73
N ILE A 356 -7.49 6.36 10.98
CA ILE A 356 -6.96 5.07 10.50
C ILE A 356 -5.76 5.29 9.57
N THR A 357 -5.85 6.23 8.63
CA THR A 357 -4.72 6.56 7.73
C THR A 357 -3.52 7.13 8.50
N ALA A 358 -3.76 7.97 9.51
CA ALA A 358 -2.72 8.45 10.41
C ALA A 358 -2.02 7.29 11.18
N ASN A 359 -2.80 6.32 11.67
CA ASN A 359 -2.27 5.14 12.37
C ASN A 359 -1.41 4.27 11.45
N GLN A 360 -1.78 4.12 10.18
CA GLN A 360 -1.00 3.39 9.19
C GLN A 360 0.37 4.04 8.98
N LEU A 361 0.42 5.37 8.80
CA LEU A 361 1.69 6.10 8.66
C LEU A 361 2.57 5.93 9.90
N LEU A 362 2.03 6.11 11.10
CA LEU A 362 2.80 5.95 12.33
C LEU A 362 3.31 4.50 12.49
N THR A 363 2.49 3.50 12.17
CA THR A 363 2.87 2.09 12.20
C THR A 363 4.07 1.80 11.29
N ILE A 364 4.14 2.44 10.12
CA ILE A 364 5.26 2.31 9.18
C ILE A 364 6.52 2.96 9.74
N LEU A 365 6.41 4.17 10.30
CA LEU A 365 7.55 4.86 10.95
C LEU A 365 8.13 4.03 12.10
N LEU A 366 7.26 3.43 12.93
CA LEU A 366 7.66 2.53 14.01
C LEU A 366 8.30 1.23 13.48
N SER A 367 7.72 0.65 12.42
CA SER A 367 8.25 -0.57 11.80
C SER A 367 9.64 -0.38 11.23
N ARG A 368 9.92 0.81 10.69
CA ARG A 368 11.24 1.18 10.19
C ARG A 368 12.21 1.64 11.27
N LYS A 369 11.75 1.81 12.52
CA LYS A 369 12.55 2.33 13.64
C LYS A 369 13.18 3.71 13.35
N VAL A 370 12.51 4.52 12.54
CA VAL A 370 12.96 5.89 12.19
C VAL A 370 12.38 6.95 13.13
N TRP A 371 11.40 6.57 13.95
CA TRP A 371 10.76 7.46 14.93
C TRP A 371 11.05 6.99 16.36
N THR A 372 11.45 7.92 17.23
CA THR A 372 11.93 7.61 18.59
C THR A 372 11.16 8.31 19.71
N ASP A 373 10.26 9.24 19.41
CA ASP A 373 9.49 9.96 20.44
C ASP A 373 8.32 9.09 20.93
N VAL A 374 8.51 8.56 22.13
CA VAL A 374 7.58 7.69 22.85
C VAL A 374 6.35 8.45 23.31
N GLU A 375 6.51 9.67 23.83
CA GLU A 375 5.41 10.47 24.38
C GLU A 375 4.43 10.90 23.30
N PHE A 376 4.95 11.32 22.14
CA PHE A 376 4.12 11.61 20.98
C PHE A 376 3.38 10.35 20.51
N THR A 377 4.08 9.22 20.38
CA THR A 377 3.47 7.96 19.94
C THR A 377 2.34 7.54 20.88
N TRP A 378 2.57 7.61 22.18
CA TRP A 378 1.55 7.32 23.18
C TRP A 378 0.37 8.29 23.10
N THR A 379 0.63 9.58 22.93
CA THR A 379 -0.42 10.60 22.78
C THR A 379 -1.34 10.26 21.60
N ILE A 380 -0.78 9.84 20.47
CA ILE A 380 -1.57 9.38 19.31
C ILE A 380 -2.35 8.10 19.65
N CYS A 381 -1.73 7.11 20.30
CA CYS A 381 -2.42 5.88 20.72
C CYS A 381 -3.59 6.16 21.66
N ALA A 382 -3.41 7.04 22.65
CA ALA A 382 -4.43 7.43 23.61
C ALA A 382 -5.60 8.13 22.91
N LYS A 383 -5.31 9.07 22.00
CA LYS A 383 -6.33 9.74 21.16
C LYS A 383 -7.05 8.75 20.25
N ALA A 384 -6.35 7.78 19.66
CA ALA A 384 -6.96 6.72 18.86
C ALA A 384 -7.98 5.93 19.68
N LEU A 385 -7.65 5.56 20.92
CA LEU A 385 -8.57 4.88 21.84
C LEU A 385 -9.74 5.77 22.27
N GLU A 386 -9.52 7.06 22.46
CA GLU A 386 -10.57 8.00 22.83
C GLU A 386 -11.57 8.22 21.69
N HIS A 387 -11.08 8.47 20.47
CA HIS A 387 -11.91 8.72 19.29
C HIS A 387 -12.65 7.45 18.81
N SER A 388 -12.16 6.27 19.17
CA SER A 388 -12.72 4.98 18.73
C SER A 388 -13.85 4.42 19.58
N ARG A 389 -14.31 5.13 20.63
CA ARG A 389 -15.39 4.65 21.53
C ARG A 389 -16.65 4.15 20.81
N TYR A 390 -16.93 4.68 19.64
CA TYR A 390 -18.11 4.33 18.83
C TYR A 390 -17.76 3.79 17.43
N HIS A 391 -16.47 3.56 17.15
CA HIS A 391 -16.00 3.20 15.82
C HIS A 391 -15.10 1.97 15.87
N HIS A 392 -15.70 0.81 15.59
CA HIS A 392 -15.03 -0.50 15.61
C HIS A 392 -13.72 -0.53 14.81
N THR A 393 -13.74 -0.07 13.55
CA THR A 393 -12.56 -0.12 12.66
C THR A 393 -11.41 0.74 13.18
N LEU A 394 -11.72 1.93 13.72
CA LEU A 394 -10.69 2.78 14.33
C LEU A 394 -10.15 2.15 15.63
N ARG A 395 -11.02 1.49 16.41
CA ARG A 395 -10.61 0.79 17.62
C ARG A 395 -9.62 -0.34 17.31
N LEU A 396 -9.93 -1.15 16.29
CA LEU A 396 -9.07 -2.21 15.79
C LEU A 396 -7.72 -1.66 15.32
N SER A 397 -7.73 -0.61 14.49
CA SER A 397 -6.52 0.07 14.03
C SER A 397 -5.69 0.64 15.20
N GLY A 398 -6.36 1.22 16.21
CA GLY A 398 -5.72 1.72 17.42
C GLY A 398 -4.99 0.62 18.20
N TYR A 399 -5.61 -0.54 18.38
CA TYR A 399 -4.94 -1.67 19.04
C TYR A 399 -3.76 -2.23 18.26
N GLN A 400 -3.87 -2.31 16.92
CA GLN A 400 -2.73 -2.69 16.08
C GLN A 400 -1.56 -1.72 16.22
N LEU A 401 -1.83 -0.41 16.21
CA LEU A 401 -0.83 0.62 16.45
C LEU A 401 -0.19 0.47 17.84
N ILE A 402 -1.00 0.25 18.89
CA ILE A 402 -0.51 0.07 20.26
C ILE A 402 0.39 -1.17 20.37
N SER A 403 -0.03 -2.33 19.82
CA SER A 403 0.82 -3.52 19.79
C SER A 403 2.16 -3.25 19.09
N LYS A 404 2.14 -2.54 17.96
CA LYS A 404 3.38 -2.16 17.27
C LYS A 404 4.24 -1.22 18.11
N ALA A 405 3.62 -0.27 18.79
CA ALA A 405 4.29 0.70 19.63
C ALA A 405 4.97 0.00 20.84
N ILE A 406 4.27 -0.91 21.52
CA ILE A 406 4.86 -1.72 22.61
C ILE A 406 5.99 -2.60 22.07
N ALA A 407 5.84 -3.23 20.90
CA ALA A 407 6.92 -4.01 20.30
C ALA A 407 8.16 -3.18 19.92
N THR A 408 8.00 -1.87 19.70
CA THR A 408 9.08 -0.96 19.31
C THR A 408 9.78 -0.33 20.52
N PHE A 409 9.02 0.08 21.53
CA PHE A 409 9.51 0.83 22.69
C PHE A 409 9.55 0.02 24.00
N GLY A 410 9.01 -1.19 24.01
CA GLY A 410 9.00 -2.07 25.17
C GLY A 410 8.21 -1.50 26.35
N CYS A 411 8.84 -1.53 27.53
CA CYS A 411 8.21 -1.18 28.80
C CYS A 411 7.78 0.29 28.90
N GLU A 412 8.47 1.22 28.23
CA GLU A 412 8.18 2.65 28.37
C GLU A 412 6.75 3.03 27.96
N ILE A 413 6.24 2.46 26.86
CA ILE A 413 4.85 2.69 26.45
C ILE A 413 3.87 2.07 27.43
N VAL A 414 4.20 0.89 27.96
CA VAL A 414 3.36 0.21 28.94
C VAL A 414 3.30 1.01 30.24
N ARG A 415 4.42 1.57 30.69
CA ARG A 415 4.52 2.44 31.87
C ARG A 415 3.64 3.67 31.75
N ILE A 416 3.75 4.41 30.64
CA ILE A 416 2.97 5.64 30.43
C ILE A 416 1.48 5.33 30.23
N GLY A 417 1.16 4.22 29.56
CA GLY A 417 -0.20 3.92 29.10
C GLY A 417 -1.01 2.90 29.89
N SER A 418 -0.42 2.24 30.89
CA SER A 418 -0.99 1.07 31.58
C SER A 418 -2.44 1.26 32.02
N SER A 419 -2.78 2.37 32.68
CA SER A 419 -4.12 2.60 33.23
C SER A 419 -5.18 2.77 32.13
N THR A 420 -4.87 3.52 31.08
CA THR A 420 -5.76 3.75 29.93
C THR A 420 -5.93 2.47 29.12
N LEU A 421 -4.83 1.76 28.85
CA LEU A 421 -4.84 0.49 28.12
C LEU A 421 -5.61 -0.59 28.88
N SER A 422 -5.38 -0.74 30.18
CA SER A 422 -6.07 -1.74 30.99
C SER A 422 -7.58 -1.52 31.00
N LYS A 423 -8.03 -0.26 31.16
CA LYS A 423 -9.47 0.08 31.10
C LYS A 423 -10.06 -0.20 29.72
N ALA A 424 -9.35 0.18 28.65
CA ALA A 424 -9.77 -0.03 27.27
C ALA A 424 -9.91 -1.52 26.93
N VAL A 425 -8.88 -2.31 27.23
CA VAL A 425 -8.83 -3.75 26.99
C VAL A 425 -9.89 -4.47 27.82
N LEU A 426 -10.03 -4.15 29.11
CA LEU A 426 -11.08 -4.74 29.96
C LEU A 426 -12.48 -4.43 29.44
N HIS A 427 -12.71 -3.20 28.97
CA HIS A 427 -13.99 -2.83 28.38
C HIS A 427 -14.30 -3.71 27.18
N ASP A 428 -13.38 -3.83 26.21
CA ASP A 428 -13.65 -4.54 24.96
C ASP A 428 -13.65 -6.07 25.12
N MET A 429 -12.92 -6.60 26.12
CA MET A 429 -13.01 -8.01 26.51
C MET A 429 -14.34 -8.36 27.19
N ASN A 430 -14.85 -7.46 28.07
CA ASN A 430 -16.02 -7.73 28.92
C ASN A 430 -17.33 -7.14 28.41
N ALA A 431 -17.34 -6.31 27.35
CA ALA A 431 -18.53 -5.63 26.84
C ALA A 431 -19.74 -6.56 26.55
N TYR A 432 -19.50 -7.87 26.41
CA TYR A 432 -20.51 -8.88 26.10
C TYR A 432 -20.64 -9.99 27.16
N THR A 433 -20.00 -9.87 28.32
CA THR A 433 -20.25 -10.80 29.45
C THR A 433 -21.45 -10.39 30.29
N LYS A 434 -22.30 -9.46 29.82
CA LYS A 434 -23.56 -9.19 30.52
C LYS A 434 -24.31 -10.51 30.60
N PRO A 435 -24.52 -11.07 31.81
CA PRO A 435 -25.25 -12.31 31.94
C PRO A 435 -26.61 -12.04 31.31
N VAL A 436 -27.01 -12.90 30.37
CA VAL A 436 -28.40 -13.00 29.99
C VAL A 436 -29.12 -13.22 31.31
N SER A 437 -29.74 -12.17 31.84
CA SER A 437 -30.57 -12.27 33.02
C SER A 437 -31.72 -13.14 32.57
N VAL A 438 -31.59 -14.43 32.85
CA VAL A 438 -32.69 -15.38 32.81
C VAL A 438 -33.70 -14.80 33.79
N ARG A 439 -34.65 -14.04 33.26
CA ARG A 439 -35.85 -13.68 34.00
C ARG A 439 -36.55 -14.99 34.29
N ASP A 440 -36.43 -15.46 35.53
CA ASP A 440 -37.29 -16.52 36.03
C ASP A 440 -38.75 -16.12 35.78
N PRO A 441 -39.52 -16.92 35.04
CA PRO A 441 -40.94 -16.68 34.85
C PRO A 441 -41.71 -17.17 36.08
N SER A 442 -41.45 -16.60 37.26
CA SER A 442 -42.22 -16.92 38.46
C SER A 442 -42.15 -15.83 39.53
N THR A 443 -42.79 -14.70 39.26
CA THR A 443 -43.54 -13.93 40.28
C THR A 443 -44.30 -12.81 39.59
N ALA A 444 -45.43 -13.17 38.97
CA ALA A 444 -46.46 -12.23 38.61
C ALA A 444 -47.34 -11.97 39.83
N GLN A 445 -47.09 -10.91 40.61
CA GLN A 445 -48.11 -10.29 41.45
C GLN A 445 -48.01 -8.76 41.41
N GLN A 446 -48.88 -8.22 40.54
CA GLN A 446 -49.71 -7.03 40.71
C GLN A 446 -49.18 -5.89 41.61
N SER A 447 -48.85 -4.75 40.98
CA SER A 447 -49.45 -3.48 41.39
C SER A 447 -49.39 -2.44 40.25
N LYS A 448 -50.56 -1.89 39.94
CA LYS A 448 -50.82 -0.87 38.93
C LYS A 448 -50.39 0.50 39.44
N LYS A 449 -49.57 1.23 38.67
CA LYS A 449 -49.82 2.66 38.35
C LYS A 449 -48.95 3.11 37.19
N ARG A 450 -49.64 3.58 36.14
CA ARG A 450 -49.12 4.08 34.86
C ARG A 450 -48.25 5.32 35.06
N LYS A 451 -47.06 5.33 34.45
CA LYS A 451 -46.48 6.53 33.83
C LYS A 451 -46.01 6.15 32.43
N LEU A 452 -46.56 6.85 31.46
CA LEU A 452 -46.36 6.68 30.03
C LEU A 452 -45.05 7.39 29.67
N ASP A 453 -43.96 6.64 29.60
CA ASP A 453 -42.70 7.12 28.99
C ASP A 453 -42.56 6.52 27.59
N SER A 454 -42.22 7.43 26.67
CA SER A 454 -42.01 7.24 25.24
C SER A 454 -41.25 5.97 24.90
N VAL A 455 -41.86 5.14 24.04
CA VAL A 455 -41.28 3.92 23.50
C VAL A 455 -40.28 4.29 22.40
N ASP A 456 -39.01 4.48 22.75
CA ASP A 456 -37.89 4.41 21.80
C ASP A 456 -37.71 2.96 21.34
N THR A 457 -38.28 2.65 20.18
CA THR A 457 -38.27 1.31 19.56
C THR A 457 -37.03 1.13 18.67
N THR A 458 -35.83 1.20 19.25
CA THR A 458 -34.56 0.94 18.52
C THR A 458 -33.55 0.09 19.31
N LYS A 459 -34.00 -0.69 20.29
CA LYS A 459 -33.11 -1.59 21.06
C LYS A 459 -33.25 -3.04 20.61
N ASN A 460 -32.10 -3.62 20.26
CA ASN A 460 -31.81 -5.02 19.93
C ASN A 460 -31.85 -5.40 18.45
N LEU A 461 -31.16 -4.63 17.58
CA LEU A 461 -30.28 -5.33 16.65
C LEU A 461 -29.09 -5.79 17.48
N GLU A 462 -28.96 -7.10 17.70
CA GLU A 462 -27.75 -7.71 18.26
C GLU A 462 -26.57 -7.21 17.42
N ALA A 463 -25.73 -6.36 18.00
CA ALA A 463 -24.52 -5.91 17.33
C ALA A 463 -23.73 -7.19 16.98
N PRO A 464 -23.30 -7.37 15.72
CA PRO A 464 -22.56 -8.55 15.31
C PRO A 464 -21.38 -8.76 16.26
N ASP A 465 -21.11 -10.01 16.63
CA ASP A 465 -19.99 -10.34 17.51
C ASP A 465 -18.67 -9.92 16.82
N ASP A 466 -18.11 -8.80 17.27
CA ASP A 466 -16.84 -8.26 16.77
C ASP A 466 -15.64 -9.03 17.35
N TRP A 467 -15.43 -10.26 16.87
CA TRP A 467 -14.34 -11.14 17.31
C TRP A 467 -12.95 -10.54 17.05
N ASP A 468 -12.77 -9.85 15.92
CA ASP A 468 -11.50 -9.24 15.55
C ASP A 468 -11.04 -8.19 16.57
N LEU A 469 -11.97 -7.36 17.04
CA LEU A 469 -11.68 -6.37 18.07
C LEU A 469 -11.21 -7.03 19.38
N ARG A 470 -11.87 -8.12 19.78
CA ARG A 470 -11.49 -8.85 21.00
C ARG A 470 -10.13 -9.51 20.86
N ILE A 471 -9.84 -10.10 19.69
CA ILE A 471 -8.53 -10.68 19.38
C ILE A 471 -7.45 -9.59 19.43
N ALA A 472 -7.71 -8.41 18.85
CA ALA A 472 -6.78 -7.29 18.89
C ALA A 472 -6.55 -6.75 20.30
N ALA A 473 -7.61 -6.64 21.12
CA ALA A 473 -7.50 -6.26 22.53
C ALA A 473 -6.66 -7.28 23.32
N LEU A 474 -6.84 -8.58 23.07
CA LEU A 474 -6.04 -9.64 23.67
C LEU A 474 -4.58 -9.63 23.17
N ASN A 475 -4.30 -9.27 21.93
CA ASN A 475 -2.91 -9.07 21.46
C ASN A 475 -2.22 -7.96 22.26
N VAL A 476 -2.92 -6.85 22.52
CA VAL A 476 -2.38 -5.79 23.38
C VAL A 476 -2.23 -6.27 24.82
N LEU A 477 -3.19 -7.05 25.33
CA LEU A 477 -3.09 -7.65 26.67
C LEU A 477 -1.86 -8.53 26.84
N GLU A 478 -1.58 -9.40 25.87
CA GLU A 478 -0.39 -10.26 25.86
C GLU A 478 0.88 -9.41 26.05
N HIS A 479 1.01 -8.33 25.28
CA HIS A 479 2.14 -7.40 25.41
C HIS A 479 2.15 -6.69 26.78
N LEU A 480 1.01 -6.22 27.28
CA LEU A 480 0.91 -5.61 28.61
C LEU A 480 1.38 -6.56 29.71
N ILE A 481 1.05 -7.84 29.63
CA ILE A 481 1.46 -8.84 30.61
C ILE A 481 2.97 -9.14 30.53
N LEU A 482 3.52 -9.25 29.32
CA LEU A 482 4.94 -9.55 29.12
C LEU A 482 5.84 -8.39 29.58
N PHE A 483 5.48 -7.15 29.23
CA PHE A 483 6.31 -5.98 29.52
C PHE A 483 5.97 -5.30 30.85
N GLY A 484 4.71 -5.33 31.29
CA GLY A 484 4.27 -4.64 32.50
C GLY A 484 4.78 -5.25 33.81
N GLN A 485 5.25 -6.50 33.80
CA GLN A 485 5.82 -7.16 35.00
C GLN A 485 7.33 -7.04 35.12
N ALA A 486 8.02 -6.63 34.04
CA ALA A 486 9.47 -6.41 34.07
C ALA A 486 9.85 -5.22 34.97
N GLU A 487 8.97 -4.22 35.09
CA GLU A 487 9.09 -3.14 36.06
C GLU A 487 8.47 -3.56 37.38
N ALA A 488 9.28 -4.09 38.28
CA ALA A 488 8.86 -4.54 39.60
C ALA A 488 8.05 -3.44 40.34
N ASN A 489 6.76 -3.73 40.59
CA ASN A 489 5.84 -3.07 41.54
C ASN A 489 4.93 -1.90 41.10
N GLN A 490 4.86 -1.48 39.83
CA GLN A 490 4.01 -0.31 39.50
C GLN A 490 2.68 -0.60 38.80
N ILE A 491 2.54 -1.73 38.09
CA ILE A 491 1.32 -2.00 37.31
C ILE A 491 0.57 -3.19 37.91
N ASP A 492 -0.62 -2.93 38.45
CA ASP A 492 -1.52 -3.99 38.92
C ASP A 492 -2.23 -4.66 37.73
N ILE A 493 -1.68 -5.79 37.27
CA ILE A 493 -2.23 -6.60 36.17
C ILE A 493 -3.24 -7.64 36.70
N SER A 494 -3.41 -7.76 38.02
CA SER A 494 -4.34 -8.70 38.65
C SER A 494 -5.77 -8.65 38.07
N PRO A 495 -6.42 -7.48 37.90
CA PRO A 495 -7.77 -7.42 37.32
C PRO A 495 -7.84 -7.95 35.89
N LEU A 496 -6.78 -7.72 35.09
CA LEU A 496 -6.68 -8.24 33.73
C LEU A 496 -6.54 -9.77 33.73
N THR A 497 -5.68 -10.31 34.60
CA THR A 497 -5.51 -11.77 34.71
C THR A 497 -6.78 -12.47 35.20
N HIS A 498 -7.50 -11.89 36.15
CA HIS A 498 -8.77 -12.42 36.64
C HIS A 498 -9.86 -12.38 35.55
N SER A 499 -9.97 -11.27 34.83
CA SER A 499 -10.89 -11.14 33.70
C SER A 499 -10.55 -12.15 32.58
N LEU A 500 -9.27 -12.30 32.25
CA LEU A 500 -8.80 -13.28 31.27
C LEU A 500 -9.23 -14.70 31.64
N VAL A 501 -9.00 -15.11 32.88
CA VAL A 501 -9.41 -16.41 33.42
C VAL A 501 -10.92 -16.62 33.29
N SER A 502 -11.72 -15.62 33.70
CA SER A 502 -13.18 -15.68 33.58
C SER A 502 -13.62 -15.85 32.12
N CYS A 503 -13.00 -15.10 31.20
CA CYS A 503 -13.26 -15.23 29.78
C CYS A 503 -12.90 -16.64 29.27
N VAL A 504 -11.78 -17.23 29.69
CA VAL A 504 -11.34 -18.57 29.23
C VAL A 504 -12.42 -19.61 29.52
N PHE A 505 -12.95 -19.61 30.74
CA PHE A 505 -14.03 -20.53 31.11
C PHE A 505 -15.32 -20.24 30.34
N ALA A 506 -15.67 -18.96 30.17
CA ALA A 506 -16.84 -18.57 29.39
C ALA A 506 -16.72 -18.91 27.90
N SER A 507 -15.51 -19.00 27.34
CA SER A 507 -15.28 -19.25 25.91
C SER A 507 -15.79 -20.62 25.45
N ALA A 508 -15.82 -21.62 26.35
CA ALA A 508 -16.30 -22.95 26.05
C ALA A 508 -17.78 -22.95 25.65
N THR A 509 -18.58 -22.09 26.29
CA THR A 509 -20.04 -22.02 26.12
C THR A 509 -20.51 -20.98 25.10
N ARG A 510 -19.60 -20.24 24.45
CA ARG A 510 -19.98 -19.21 23.47
C ARG A 510 -20.32 -19.84 22.12
N ASN A 511 -21.46 -19.40 21.58
CA ASN A 511 -21.89 -19.68 20.21
C ASN A 511 -21.19 -18.68 19.29
N ALA A 512 -20.36 -19.17 18.38
CA ALA A 512 -19.59 -18.37 17.43
C ALA A 512 -19.20 -19.24 16.24
N PRO A 513 -18.89 -18.65 15.06
CA PRO A 513 -18.26 -19.39 13.98
C PRO A 513 -16.98 -20.05 14.47
N ASP A 514 -16.78 -21.32 14.11
CA ASP A 514 -15.66 -22.12 14.64
C ASP A 514 -14.31 -21.43 14.45
N ASP A 515 -14.05 -20.83 13.29
CA ASP A 515 -12.77 -20.14 13.02
C ASP A 515 -12.51 -18.94 13.93
N ALA A 516 -13.51 -18.07 14.12
CA ALA A 516 -13.41 -16.89 14.98
C ALA A 516 -13.28 -17.28 16.45
N LYS A 517 -14.03 -18.31 16.86
CA LYS A 517 -13.95 -18.90 18.21
C LYS A 517 -12.57 -19.46 18.50
N HIS A 518 -12.03 -20.26 17.57
CA HIS A 518 -10.69 -20.84 17.71
C HIS A 518 -9.61 -19.77 17.74
N GLY A 519 -9.70 -18.74 16.89
CA GLY A 519 -8.78 -17.60 16.89
C GLY A 519 -8.80 -16.84 18.22
N TYR A 520 -9.99 -16.58 18.77
CA TYR A 520 -10.15 -15.96 20.08
C TYR A 520 -9.55 -16.81 21.21
N GLN A 521 -9.91 -18.10 21.28
CA GLN A 521 -9.39 -19.03 22.28
C GLN A 521 -7.86 -19.16 22.21
N TYR A 522 -7.30 -19.27 21.01
CA TYR A 522 -5.86 -19.29 20.79
C TYR A 522 -5.19 -18.05 21.40
N GLN A 523 -5.73 -16.85 21.13
CA GLN A 523 -5.14 -15.62 21.63
C GLN A 523 -5.30 -15.44 23.15
N MET A 524 -6.39 -15.93 23.74
CA MET A 524 -6.55 -15.96 25.20
C MET A 524 -5.55 -16.88 25.88
N LEU A 525 -5.34 -18.07 25.32
CA LEU A 525 -4.36 -19.03 25.81
C LEU A 525 -2.93 -18.49 25.70
N LYS A 526 -2.64 -17.67 24.67
CA LYS A 526 -1.37 -16.93 24.58
C LYS A 526 -1.22 -15.91 25.71
N CYS A 527 -2.27 -15.15 26.02
CA CYS A 527 -2.26 -14.23 27.17
C CYS A 527 -2.05 -14.97 28.49
N LEU A 528 -2.66 -16.14 28.66
CA LEU A 528 -2.53 -16.96 29.87
C LEU A 528 -1.10 -17.51 30.00
N LEU A 529 -0.51 -17.96 28.89
CA LEU A 529 0.87 -18.39 28.86
C LEU A 529 1.81 -17.23 29.24
N ALA A 530 1.60 -16.05 28.66
CA ALA A 530 2.35 -14.85 29.03
C ALA A 530 2.22 -14.53 30.53
N ALA A 531 1.00 -14.63 31.09
CA ALA A 531 0.77 -14.38 32.51
C ALA A 531 1.54 -15.36 33.41
N MET A 532 1.60 -16.63 33.01
CA MET A 532 2.35 -17.67 33.73
C MET A 532 3.85 -17.45 33.63
N GLN A 533 4.36 -17.04 32.46
CA GLN A 533 5.78 -16.74 32.25
C GLN A 533 6.25 -15.54 33.06
N SER A 534 5.38 -14.54 33.24
CA SER A 534 5.72 -13.34 33.98
C SER A 534 5.60 -13.50 35.52
N CYS A 535 4.99 -14.57 36.03
CA CYS A 535 4.67 -14.75 37.46
C CYS A 535 5.86 -14.54 38.42
N THR A 536 5.94 -13.35 39.03
CA THR A 536 6.90 -13.01 40.09
C THR A 536 6.35 -13.38 41.48
N GLY A 537 6.13 -14.68 41.74
CA GLY A 537 5.78 -15.23 43.06
C GLY A 537 4.41 -14.85 43.66
N ARG A 538 3.82 -13.70 43.31
CA ARG A 538 2.53 -13.20 43.85
C ARG A 538 1.28 -13.77 43.16
N ASN A 539 1.44 -14.38 41.98
CA ASN A 539 0.33 -14.89 41.16
C ASN A 539 0.35 -16.43 41.06
N GLY A 540 0.72 -17.14 42.14
CA GLY A 540 0.79 -18.60 42.14
C GLY A 540 -0.49 -19.30 41.64
N ASP A 541 -1.65 -18.68 41.89
CA ASP A 541 -2.95 -19.16 41.43
C ASP A 541 -3.07 -19.23 39.90
N VAL A 542 -2.45 -18.29 39.18
CA VAL A 542 -2.49 -18.24 37.72
C VAL A 542 -1.74 -19.44 37.11
N LEU A 543 -0.61 -19.85 37.72
CA LEU A 543 0.13 -21.02 37.29
C LEU A 543 -0.70 -22.31 37.47
N ALA A 544 -1.26 -22.51 38.66
CA ALA A 544 -2.07 -23.69 38.95
C ALA A 544 -3.31 -23.80 38.05
N LEU A 545 -3.96 -22.66 37.80
CA LEU A 545 -5.13 -22.59 36.93
C LEU A 545 -4.78 -22.77 35.46
N GLY A 546 -3.68 -22.16 35.02
CA GLY A 546 -3.19 -22.27 33.65
C GLY A 546 -2.87 -23.71 33.25
N ILE A 547 -2.28 -24.50 34.16
CA ILE A 547 -2.04 -25.94 33.94
C ILE A 547 -3.35 -26.68 33.69
N LYS A 548 -4.38 -26.44 34.51
CA LYS A 548 -5.70 -27.08 34.35
C LYS A 548 -6.34 -26.71 33.01
N VAL A 549 -6.27 -25.43 32.64
CA VAL A 549 -6.79 -24.95 31.36
C VAL A 549 -6.03 -25.57 30.19
N PHE A 550 -4.70 -25.53 30.17
CA PHE A 550 -3.96 -26.12 29.05
C PHE A 550 -4.20 -27.62 28.92
N ALA A 551 -4.33 -28.35 30.04
CA ALA A 551 -4.69 -29.75 30.02
C ALA A 551 -6.09 -29.99 29.41
N SER A 552 -7.09 -29.16 29.72
CA SER A 552 -8.44 -29.30 29.14
C SER A 552 -8.48 -28.99 27.64
N PHE A 553 -7.59 -28.13 27.14
CA PHE A 553 -7.51 -27.77 25.73
C PHE A 553 -6.55 -28.66 24.90
N LEU A 554 -5.93 -29.70 25.48
CA LEU A 554 -5.06 -30.62 24.75
C LEU A 554 -5.77 -31.38 23.62
N TYR A 555 -7.08 -31.59 23.74
CA TYR A 555 -7.91 -32.30 22.76
C TYR A 555 -8.76 -31.34 21.91
N HIS A 556 -8.41 -30.05 21.89
CA HIS A 556 -9.12 -29.04 21.10
C HIS A 556 -9.05 -29.35 19.59
N PRO A 557 -10.10 -29.08 18.77
CA PRO A 557 -10.10 -29.40 17.33
C PRO A 557 -9.02 -28.66 16.52
N ASP A 558 -8.75 -27.38 16.80
CA ASP A 558 -7.66 -26.62 16.15
C ASP A 558 -6.27 -27.10 16.62
N VAL A 559 -5.42 -27.49 15.66
CA VAL A 559 -4.02 -27.93 15.87
C VAL A 559 -3.18 -26.86 16.58
N ARG A 560 -3.35 -25.58 16.22
CA ARG A 560 -2.56 -24.47 16.78
C ARG A 560 -2.84 -24.28 18.26
N VAL A 561 -4.09 -24.45 18.67
CA VAL A 561 -4.50 -24.40 20.08
C VAL A 561 -3.88 -25.57 20.84
N ARG A 562 -3.94 -26.80 20.30
CA ARG A 562 -3.30 -27.97 20.94
C ARG A 562 -1.80 -27.78 21.13
N GLU A 563 -1.11 -27.29 20.11
CA GLU A 563 0.34 -27.08 20.16
C GLU A 563 0.74 -26.00 21.17
N LEU A 564 -0.05 -24.91 21.23
CA LEU A 564 0.12 -23.88 22.25
C LEU A 564 -0.10 -24.45 23.66
N CYS A 565 -1.09 -25.32 23.86
CA CYS A 565 -1.34 -25.96 25.15
C CYS A 565 -0.20 -26.89 25.57
N LYS A 566 0.35 -27.69 24.65
CA LYS A 566 1.56 -28.50 24.92
C LYS A 566 2.72 -27.60 25.34
N ARG A 567 2.98 -26.51 24.61
CA ARG A 567 4.01 -25.53 24.97
C ARG A 567 3.74 -24.95 26.36
N GLY A 568 2.49 -24.59 26.67
CA GLY A 568 2.11 -24.07 27.98
C GLY A 568 2.37 -25.04 29.12
N LEU A 569 2.06 -26.33 28.93
CA LEU A 569 2.37 -27.38 29.90
C LEU A 569 3.88 -27.59 30.07
N ILE A 570 4.66 -27.56 28.99
CA ILE A 570 6.12 -27.63 29.05
C ILE A 570 6.69 -26.44 29.83
N VAL A 571 6.22 -25.22 29.55
CA VAL A 571 6.64 -24.02 30.27
C VAL A 571 6.27 -24.13 31.76
N SER A 572 5.09 -24.66 32.06
CA SER A 572 4.66 -24.90 33.45
C SER A 572 5.55 -25.91 34.18
N ASP A 573 5.88 -27.02 33.51
CA ASP A 573 6.83 -28.03 34.02
C ASP A 573 8.19 -27.40 34.32
N LEU A 574 8.72 -26.55 33.41
CA LEU A 574 10.00 -25.87 33.62
C LEU A 574 9.97 -24.84 34.76
N ILE A 575 8.83 -24.18 35.00
CA ILE A 575 8.65 -23.24 36.11
C ILE A 575 8.63 -24.00 37.45
N ILE A 576 7.92 -25.13 37.52
CA ILE A 576 7.78 -25.95 38.74
C ILE A 576 9.08 -26.74 39.01
N HIS A 577 9.62 -27.35 37.95
CA HIS A 577 10.79 -28.23 37.95
C HIS A 577 11.89 -27.66 37.04
N PRO A 578 12.61 -26.60 37.50
CA PRO A 578 13.72 -26.06 36.73
C PRO A 578 14.79 -27.13 36.52
N ARG A 579 15.12 -27.41 35.26
CA ARG A 579 16.09 -28.45 34.87
C ARG A 579 17.55 -28.06 35.10
N LEU A 580 17.79 -26.80 35.45
CA LEU A 580 19.09 -26.29 35.85
C LEU A 580 19.07 -26.06 37.36
N PRO A 581 20.19 -26.31 38.07
CA PRO A 581 20.34 -25.93 39.46
C PRO A 581 19.94 -24.45 39.61
N ARG A 582 19.05 -24.15 40.56
CA ARG A 582 18.73 -22.75 40.87
C ARG A 582 20.04 -22.09 41.28
N PHE A 583 20.44 -21.02 40.59
CA PHE A 583 21.45 -20.14 41.14
C PHE A 583 20.86 -19.59 42.43
N GLU A 584 21.34 -20.08 43.57
CA GLU A 584 21.09 -19.47 44.86
C GLU A 584 21.72 -18.08 44.77
N TYR A 585 20.92 -17.09 44.37
CA TYR A 585 21.29 -15.71 44.59
C TYR A 585 21.38 -15.59 46.11
N THR A 586 22.60 -15.56 46.65
CA THR A 586 22.83 -15.11 48.00
C THR A 586 22.26 -13.70 48.08
N THR A 587 21.07 -13.57 48.62
CA THR A 587 20.43 -12.30 48.94
C THR A 587 21.24 -11.65 50.07
N THR A 588 22.39 -11.08 49.73
CA THR A 588 23.23 -10.26 50.63
C THR A 588 22.82 -8.79 50.59
N VAL A 589 21.54 -8.49 50.38
CA VAL A 589 21.04 -7.10 50.42
C VAL A 589 19.70 -7.09 51.15
N GLU A 590 19.73 -7.09 52.49
CA GLU A 590 18.71 -6.48 53.38
C GLU A 590 19.01 -6.69 54.89
N LYS A 591 20.28 -6.64 55.32
CA LYS A 591 20.64 -6.66 56.76
C LYS A 591 21.59 -5.57 57.26
N TYR A 592 21.89 -4.55 56.46
CA TYR A 592 22.66 -3.37 56.92
C TYR A 592 21.87 -2.06 56.92
N ALA A 593 20.54 -2.12 57.05
CA ALA A 593 19.75 -0.98 57.49
C ALA A 593 19.34 -1.20 58.95
N SER A 594 20.32 -1.12 59.85
CA SER A 594 20.06 -0.81 61.27
C SER A 594 20.44 0.65 61.48
N PRO A 595 19.62 1.46 62.15
CA PRO A 595 19.95 2.84 62.44
C PRO A 595 21.07 2.88 63.48
N LEU A 596 22.20 3.50 63.13
CA LEU A 596 23.15 3.96 64.13
C LEU A 596 22.52 5.17 64.84
N GLU A 597 21.74 4.88 65.88
CA GLU A 597 21.68 5.76 67.05
C GLU A 597 23.04 5.64 67.73
N ASP A 598 23.83 6.70 67.72
CA ASP A 598 24.90 6.85 68.71
C ASP A 598 24.92 8.29 69.23
N GLU A 599 24.86 8.33 70.55
CA GLU A 599 24.82 9.47 71.44
C GLU A 599 26.00 10.42 71.22
N PHE A 600 25.75 11.72 71.14
CA PHE A 600 26.69 12.72 71.64
C PHE A 600 25.94 13.90 72.24
N GLU A 601 25.95 13.96 73.58
CA GLU A 601 25.66 15.15 74.38
C GLU A 601 26.89 15.42 75.29
N PRO A 602 26.99 16.58 75.96
CA PRO A 602 27.72 17.79 75.52
C PRO A 602 28.93 18.10 76.44
N ILE A 603 29.66 19.23 76.20
CA ILE A 603 30.13 20.19 77.23
C ILE A 603 30.98 21.34 76.62
N ALA A 604 30.44 22.55 76.85
CA ALA A 604 31.02 23.84 77.26
C ALA A 604 31.88 24.77 76.35
N SER A 605 31.32 25.99 76.27
CA SER A 605 31.92 27.34 76.42
C SER A 605 32.75 27.89 75.24
N THR A 606 32.59 29.14 74.79
CA THR A 606 32.40 30.38 75.57
C THR A 606 31.99 31.55 74.66
N SER A 607 31.18 32.47 75.20
CA SER A 607 31.12 33.94 74.92
C SER A 607 30.86 34.41 73.48
N SER A 608 30.07 35.44 73.18
CA SER A 608 29.29 36.41 73.96
C SER A 608 28.68 37.38 72.94
N ASN A 609 27.47 37.85 73.23
CA ASN A 609 27.00 39.22 72.96
C ASN A 609 26.84 39.63 71.47
N VAL A 610 25.83 40.38 71.03
CA VAL A 610 24.82 41.23 71.69
C VAL A 610 23.85 41.70 70.59
N THR A 611 22.55 41.75 70.91
CA THR A 611 21.45 42.61 70.40
C THR A 611 21.47 43.09 68.93
N GLY A 612 20.40 43.07 68.15
CA GLY A 612 18.98 43.18 68.50
C GLY A 612 18.30 44.18 67.56
N ASN A 613 17.04 43.89 67.24
CA ASN A 613 15.99 44.76 66.67
C ASN A 613 16.12 45.25 65.22
N GLN A 614 15.04 45.62 64.52
CA GLN A 614 13.61 45.29 64.45
C GLN A 614 13.04 46.26 63.37
N ARG A 615 11.92 45.89 62.73
CA ARG A 615 10.89 46.72 62.04
C ARG A 615 11.06 47.09 60.57
N ASP A 616 10.17 46.47 59.77
CA ASP A 616 9.02 47.07 59.05
C ASP A 616 9.17 48.46 58.40
N VAL A 617 8.72 48.56 57.13
CA VAL A 617 7.56 49.36 56.66
C VAL A 617 7.60 49.43 55.10
N ALA A 618 6.47 49.11 54.46
CA ALA A 618 6.16 49.33 53.04
C ALA A 618 5.54 50.75 52.84
N PRO A 619 4.92 51.13 51.70
CA PRO A 619 5.16 50.94 50.26
C PRO A 619 5.20 52.30 49.49
N ASP A 620 5.50 52.31 48.17
CA ASP A 620 4.67 52.92 47.10
C ASP A 620 5.35 52.98 45.71
N ARG A 621 4.65 52.40 44.71
CA ARG A 621 4.34 52.83 43.32
C ARG A 621 5.20 53.89 42.56
N PRO A 622 5.05 54.03 41.20
CA PRO A 622 5.13 53.08 40.07
C PRO A 622 5.95 53.69 38.87
N VAL A 623 5.76 53.18 37.64
CA VAL A 623 5.88 53.86 36.30
C VAL A 623 7.01 53.42 35.34
N THR A 624 6.55 52.69 34.30
CA THR A 624 6.91 52.66 32.86
C THR A 624 8.34 52.38 32.34
N ASN A 625 8.40 51.34 31.48
CA ASN A 625 9.02 51.24 30.13
C ASN A 625 9.43 52.58 29.47
N PRO A 626 10.39 52.66 28.50
CA PRO A 626 10.48 51.74 27.34
C PRO A 626 11.87 51.54 26.64
N VAL A 627 11.92 50.52 25.75
CA VAL A 627 12.39 50.52 24.32
C VAL A 627 13.70 51.28 24.00
N THR A 628 14.76 50.67 23.44
CA THR A 628 14.97 50.40 21.99
C THR A 628 16.23 49.51 21.74
N ASN A 629 16.14 48.68 20.70
CA ASN A 629 17.18 48.11 19.81
C ASN A 629 18.23 49.14 19.31
N PRO A 630 19.26 48.83 18.46
CA PRO A 630 19.73 47.54 17.91
C PRO A 630 21.29 47.34 17.87
N GLY A 631 21.71 46.11 17.56
CA GLY A 631 22.79 45.82 16.59
C GLY A 631 24.27 45.95 17.00
N ALA A 632 24.99 44.84 17.00
CA ALA A 632 26.23 44.60 16.24
C ALA A 632 27.00 43.38 16.76
N ILE A 633 27.55 42.62 15.82
CA ILE A 633 28.42 41.45 15.96
C ILE A 633 29.75 41.86 16.63
N PRO A 634 30.40 40.98 17.42
CA PRO A 634 31.69 40.48 16.93
C PRO A 634 31.93 38.99 17.20
N THR A 635 32.56 38.40 16.20
CA THR A 635 33.36 37.18 16.14
C THR A 635 34.30 37.02 17.34
N TYR A 636 34.40 35.82 17.91
CA TYR A 636 35.61 35.36 18.60
C TYR A 636 35.79 33.85 18.45
N ASP A 637 36.91 33.49 17.82
CA ASP A 637 37.65 32.25 18.04
C ASP A 637 37.97 32.08 19.54
N GLN A 638 37.90 30.86 20.06
CA GLN A 638 39.04 30.17 20.68
C GLN A 638 38.67 28.82 21.33
N ALA A 639 39.41 27.81 20.87
CA ALA A 639 40.10 26.79 21.65
C ALA A 639 39.32 25.91 22.67
N ILE A 640 39.12 24.68 22.22
CA ILE A 640 38.92 23.45 23.02
C ILE A 640 40.17 23.14 23.86
N PRO A 641 40.02 22.69 25.12
CA PRO A 641 40.98 21.79 25.73
C PRO A 641 40.41 20.38 25.92
N ALA A 642 41.19 19.41 25.45
CA ALA A 642 40.97 17.98 25.59
C ALA A 642 41.31 17.44 27.00
N LYS A 643 40.54 16.46 27.49
CA LYS A 643 40.89 15.29 28.34
C LYS A 643 39.56 14.70 28.87
N ARG A 644 39.25 13.41 28.81
CA ARG A 644 40.00 12.24 29.31
C ARG A 644 39.66 10.99 28.51
N ARG A 645 40.69 10.23 28.13
CA ARG A 645 40.63 8.81 27.74
C ARG A 645 40.37 7.97 29.00
N THR A 646 39.36 7.12 28.97
CA THR A 646 39.28 5.92 29.82
C THR A 646 39.72 4.71 29.00
N SER A 647 40.73 4.01 29.49
CA SER A 647 41.29 2.78 28.95
C SER A 647 40.36 1.61 29.20
N VAL A 648 39.90 0.95 28.13
CA VAL A 648 39.21 -0.34 28.20
C VAL A 648 40.20 -1.45 27.88
N THR A 649 40.39 -2.33 28.86
CA THR A 649 41.20 -3.54 28.80
C THR A 649 40.57 -4.53 27.82
N LYS A 650 41.28 -4.87 26.73
CA LYS A 650 40.88 -5.92 25.78
C LYS A 650 41.13 -7.30 26.39
N VAL A 651 40.05 -8.04 26.66
CA VAL A 651 40.11 -9.51 26.83
C VAL A 651 39.85 -10.13 25.46
N HIS A 652 40.80 -10.94 25.00
CA HIS A 652 40.74 -11.65 23.73
C HIS A 652 40.02 -12.99 23.95
N VAL A 653 38.84 -13.16 23.35
CA VAL A 653 38.14 -14.44 23.26
C VAL A 653 37.89 -14.74 21.78
N GLN A 654 38.44 -15.85 21.30
CA GLN A 654 38.22 -16.39 19.96
C GLN A 654 36.76 -16.85 19.78
N PRO A 655 36.08 -16.56 18.66
CA PRO A 655 34.78 -17.15 18.36
C PRO A 655 34.94 -18.45 17.56
N THR A 656 34.49 -19.55 18.15
CA THR A 656 34.15 -20.80 17.46
C THR A 656 32.90 -20.61 16.59
N VAL A 657 33.01 -21.03 15.33
CA VAL A 657 31.97 -21.00 14.30
C VAL A 657 30.86 -22.00 14.65
N GLY A 658 29.67 -21.49 14.98
CA GLY A 658 28.44 -22.27 15.07
C GLY A 658 27.38 -21.67 14.12
N LYS A 659 26.97 -22.44 13.12
CA LYS A 659 25.88 -22.09 12.19
C LYS A 659 24.55 -22.01 12.96
N ALA A 660 24.06 -20.79 13.16
CA ALA A 660 22.68 -20.56 13.61
C ALA A 660 21.78 -20.43 12.37
N VAL A 661 20.85 -21.38 12.25
CA VAL A 661 19.72 -21.32 11.31
C VAL A 661 18.71 -20.33 11.88
N VAL A 662 18.57 -19.17 11.23
CA VAL A 662 17.51 -18.19 11.52
C VAL A 662 16.32 -18.51 10.63
N PRO A 663 15.10 -18.74 11.17
CA PRO A 663 13.92 -18.87 10.35
C PRO A 663 13.43 -17.47 9.92
N ASP A 664 13.45 -17.25 8.62
CA ASP A 664 12.83 -16.10 7.94
C ASP A 664 11.30 -16.19 8.11
N ILE A 665 10.72 -15.29 8.91
CA ILE A 665 9.27 -15.12 9.03
C ILE A 665 8.89 -13.90 8.19
N ALA A 666 8.60 -14.16 6.92
CA ALA A 666 7.98 -13.18 6.03
C ALA A 666 6.54 -12.89 6.49
N PHE A 667 6.24 -11.63 6.78
CA PHE A 667 4.88 -11.16 7.05
C PHE A 667 4.05 -11.22 5.78
N LYS A 668 3.08 -12.15 5.75
CA LYS A 668 2.06 -12.22 4.70
C LYS A 668 1.03 -11.11 4.97
N VAL A 669 1.09 -10.06 4.17
CA VAL A 669 0.00 -9.08 4.06
C VAL A 669 -1.25 -9.83 3.58
N VAL A 670 -2.37 -9.64 4.26
CA VAL A 670 -3.66 -10.24 3.92
C VAL A 670 -4.10 -9.68 2.56
N GLU A 671 -3.78 -10.44 1.51
CA GLU A 671 -4.29 -10.28 0.15
C GLU A 671 -5.49 -11.23 0.01
N THR A 672 -6.63 -10.68 -0.39
CA THR A 672 -7.87 -11.39 -0.68
C THR A 672 -7.62 -12.56 -1.64
N GLN A 673 -8.04 -13.76 -1.26
CA GLN A 673 -7.89 -14.99 -2.05
C GLN A 673 -8.64 -14.90 -3.39
N GLU A 674 -7.89 -14.94 -4.49
CA GLU A 674 -8.35 -15.50 -5.76
C GLU A 674 -7.96 -16.99 -5.82
N VAL A 675 -8.91 -17.80 -6.28
CA VAL A 675 -8.76 -19.24 -6.47
C VAL A 675 -8.10 -19.47 -7.81
N GLU A 676 -6.83 -19.90 -7.82
CA GLU A 676 -6.20 -20.51 -9.00
C GLU A 676 -5.71 -21.93 -8.70
N SER A 677 -6.18 -22.84 -9.55
CA SER A 677 -5.86 -24.26 -9.62
C SER A 677 -4.47 -24.48 -10.18
N VAL A 678 -3.62 -25.19 -9.44
CA VAL A 678 -2.34 -25.70 -9.93
C VAL A 678 -2.45 -27.20 -10.17
N THR A 679 -2.44 -27.57 -11.45
CA THR A 679 -2.07 -28.91 -11.92
C THR A 679 -0.55 -29.04 -11.89
N GLU A 680 -0.03 -29.96 -11.08
CA GLU A 680 1.38 -30.34 -11.10
C GLU A 680 1.51 -31.82 -11.46
N THR A 681 2.19 -32.08 -12.58
CA THR A 681 2.51 -33.38 -13.14
C THR A 681 3.80 -33.92 -12.50
N ALA A 682 3.71 -35.09 -11.85
CA ALA A 682 4.87 -35.86 -11.44
C ALA A 682 4.78 -37.29 -11.99
N ILE A 683 5.83 -37.68 -12.72
CA ILE A 683 6.05 -39.01 -13.29
C ILE A 683 6.86 -39.84 -12.28
N VAL A 684 6.47 -41.12 -12.08
CA VAL A 684 7.32 -42.35 -12.05
C VAL A 684 6.88 -43.40 -10.99
N ARG A 685 6.47 -44.56 -11.55
CA ARG A 685 6.53 -45.99 -11.11
C ARG A 685 5.61 -46.60 -10.03
N GLU A 686 4.71 -47.42 -10.58
CA GLU A 686 4.46 -48.86 -10.30
C GLU A 686 4.57 -49.38 -8.86
N THR A 687 3.42 -49.82 -8.32
CA THR A 687 3.27 -51.18 -7.79
C THR A 687 1.80 -51.59 -7.73
N LEU A 688 1.51 -52.80 -8.24
CA LEU A 688 0.22 -53.50 -8.20
C LEU A 688 -0.29 -53.72 -6.76
N VAL A 689 -1.61 -53.72 -6.56
CA VAL A 689 -2.43 -54.92 -6.19
C VAL A 689 -3.84 -54.53 -5.67
N HIS A 690 -4.85 -55.13 -6.33
CA HIS A 690 -6.22 -55.49 -5.91
C HIS A 690 -7.34 -54.44 -5.67
N SER A 691 -8.17 -54.31 -6.70
CA SER A 691 -9.60 -54.61 -6.77
C SER A 691 -10.52 -54.34 -5.56
N ARG A 692 -11.50 -53.43 -5.75
CA ARG A 692 -12.91 -53.71 -5.41
C ARG A 692 -13.87 -52.86 -6.25
N GLU A 693 -14.91 -53.54 -6.72
CA GLU A 693 -15.97 -53.14 -7.65
C GLU A 693 -16.79 -51.92 -7.21
N TYR A 694 -17.30 -51.14 -8.18
CA TYR A 694 -18.66 -50.60 -8.15
C TYR A 694 -19.15 -50.26 -9.58
N GLN A 695 -20.33 -50.77 -9.94
CA GLN A 695 -21.04 -50.61 -11.22
C GLN A 695 -21.71 -49.23 -11.36
N PRO A 696 -21.93 -48.72 -12.58
CA PRO A 696 -22.85 -47.60 -12.84
C PRO A 696 -24.23 -48.08 -13.29
N ASN A 697 -25.29 -47.45 -12.78
CA ASN A 697 -26.66 -47.66 -13.22
C ASN A 697 -26.97 -46.81 -14.47
N GLU A 698 -27.51 -47.49 -15.48
CA GLU A 698 -28.21 -46.95 -16.64
C GLU A 698 -29.57 -46.34 -16.23
N VAL A 699 -29.97 -45.24 -16.87
CA VAL A 699 -31.39 -44.93 -17.10
C VAL A 699 -31.55 -44.39 -18.52
N SER A 700 -32.40 -45.11 -19.27
CA SER A 700 -32.75 -44.93 -20.67
C SER A 700 -33.89 -43.90 -20.87
N MET A 701 -33.94 -43.44 -22.12
CA MET A 701 -34.92 -42.62 -22.82
C MET A 701 -36.40 -42.97 -22.59
N ASP A 702 -37.27 -41.98 -22.82
CA ASP A 702 -38.49 -42.18 -23.61
C ASP A 702 -38.82 -40.97 -24.49
N SER A 703 -39.30 -41.27 -25.69
CA SER A 703 -39.65 -40.36 -26.79
C SER A 703 -41.17 -40.38 -27.01
N THR A 704 -41.78 -39.24 -27.31
CA THR A 704 -43.10 -39.22 -27.98
C THR A 704 -43.22 -38.07 -28.98
N THR A 705 -43.56 -38.45 -30.20
CA THR A 705 -43.79 -37.69 -31.44
C THR A 705 -45.23 -37.19 -31.64
N MET A 706 -45.40 -36.35 -32.68
CA MET A 706 -46.62 -35.95 -33.46
C MET A 706 -47.14 -34.54 -33.18
N SER A 707 -47.61 -33.69 -34.11
CA SER A 707 -47.59 -33.59 -35.59
C SER A 707 -48.24 -32.25 -36.00
N ASN A 708 -47.79 -31.65 -37.12
CA ASN A 708 -48.45 -30.76 -38.12
C ASN A 708 -49.74 -29.98 -37.80
N SER A 709 -49.81 -28.69 -38.23
CA SER A 709 -50.57 -28.23 -39.42
C SER A 709 -50.73 -26.70 -39.53
N ASP A 710 -50.44 -26.17 -40.74
CA ASP A 710 -51.21 -25.19 -41.54
C ASP A 710 -51.29 -23.67 -41.22
N THR A 711 -50.63 -22.90 -42.11
CA THR A 711 -51.06 -21.61 -42.73
C THR A 711 -52.29 -21.78 -43.65
N PRO A 712 -52.96 -20.75 -44.29
CA PRO A 712 -52.82 -19.26 -44.40
C PRO A 712 -54.23 -18.56 -44.21
N PRO A 713 -54.67 -17.41 -44.83
CA PRO A 713 -54.06 -16.42 -45.74
C PRO A 713 -54.38 -14.91 -45.51
N VAL A 714 -53.77 -14.12 -46.40
CA VAL A 714 -53.87 -12.68 -46.70
C VAL A 714 -55.22 -12.29 -47.30
N GLU A 715 -55.75 -11.09 -46.99
CA GLU A 715 -56.60 -10.32 -47.92
C GLU A 715 -56.55 -8.79 -47.67
N ASN A 716 -56.37 -8.05 -48.78
CA ASN A 716 -56.45 -6.60 -48.97
C ASN A 716 -57.89 -6.07 -48.79
N VAL A 717 -58.09 -4.83 -48.31
CA VAL A 717 -59.03 -3.81 -48.89
C VAL A 717 -58.65 -2.41 -48.35
N GLY A 718 -58.53 -1.42 -49.25
CA GLY A 718 -58.36 0.01 -48.94
C GLY A 718 -59.70 0.76 -48.75
N PRO A 719 -59.85 2.00 -49.25
CA PRO A 719 -59.77 3.25 -48.48
C PRO A 719 -61.12 4.00 -48.37
N LYS A 720 -61.18 5.05 -47.52
CA LYS A 720 -62.09 6.22 -47.63
C LYS A 720 -61.77 7.27 -46.54
N GLU A 721 -61.27 8.44 -46.91
CA GLU A 721 -61.99 9.71 -47.17
C GLU A 721 -62.28 10.52 -45.88
N GLY A 722 -61.83 11.79 -45.88
CA GLY A 722 -62.07 12.83 -44.86
C GLY A 722 -63.53 13.33 -44.86
N PRO A 723 -63.87 14.60 -44.56
CA PRO A 723 -63.09 15.84 -44.34
C PRO A 723 -63.40 16.46 -42.93
N SER A 724 -63.05 17.67 -42.50
CA SER A 724 -63.04 19.01 -43.11
C SER A 724 -62.52 20.04 -42.08
N ASP A 725 -61.93 21.13 -42.60
CA ASP A 725 -62.14 22.55 -42.26
C ASP A 725 -61.90 23.07 -40.83
N ASP A 726 -61.48 24.31 -40.60
CA ASP A 726 -60.90 25.40 -41.40
C ASP A 726 -60.67 26.54 -40.38
N THR A 727 -59.72 27.43 -40.68
CA THR A 727 -59.61 28.89 -40.38
C THR A 727 -58.15 29.23 -40.10
N ALA A 728 -57.37 29.76 -41.06
CA ALA A 728 -57.42 31.13 -41.64
C ALA A 728 -57.18 32.20 -40.54
N ASP A 729 -56.29 33.18 -40.62
CA ASP A 729 -55.30 33.71 -41.58
C ASP A 729 -54.61 34.91 -40.81
N PRO A 730 -53.96 35.94 -41.40
CA PRO A 730 -52.59 36.00 -41.93
C PRO A 730 -51.81 37.24 -41.37
N MET A 731 -50.77 37.66 -42.09
CA MET A 731 -49.96 38.91 -42.05
C MET A 731 -48.53 38.71 -41.54
N ASP A 732 -47.56 38.66 -42.46
CA ASP A 732 -46.78 39.80 -43.02
C ASP A 732 -45.71 40.24 -42.01
N ALA A 733 -44.45 40.50 -42.33
CA ALA A 733 -43.65 40.52 -43.55
C ALA A 733 -42.18 40.63 -43.08
N ASP A 734 -41.24 40.58 -44.03
CA ASP A 734 -39.93 41.27 -43.96
C ASP A 734 -38.90 40.71 -42.94
N ASP A 735 -37.59 40.68 -43.15
CA ASP A 735 -36.67 41.07 -44.22
C ASP A 735 -35.27 40.71 -43.66
N ASP A 736 -34.25 40.74 -44.51
CA ASP A 736 -32.83 40.87 -44.20
C ASP A 736 -32.02 39.66 -43.69
N GLY A 737 -31.19 39.15 -44.60
CA GLY A 737 -29.78 39.55 -44.54
C GLY A 737 -28.76 38.51 -44.07
N LEU A 738 -28.25 37.71 -45.01
CA LEU A 738 -26.90 37.14 -44.95
C LEU A 738 -25.84 38.24 -45.14
N PRO A 739 -24.63 38.07 -44.58
CA PRO A 739 -23.41 38.32 -45.37
C PRO A 739 -22.42 37.14 -45.21
N GLU A 740 -21.91 36.53 -46.28
CA GLU A 740 -20.87 37.01 -47.21
C GLU A 740 -19.54 37.45 -46.55
N ILE A 741 -18.60 36.49 -46.56
CA ILE A 741 -17.18 36.57 -46.94
C ILE A 741 -16.58 37.98 -46.99
N SER A 742 -15.61 38.25 -46.10
CA SER A 742 -14.52 39.19 -46.37
C SER A 742 -13.17 38.49 -46.23
N VAL A 743 -12.52 38.31 -47.37
CA VAL A 743 -11.08 38.11 -47.51
C VAL A 743 -10.43 39.45 -47.20
N ASN A 744 -9.49 39.50 -46.26
CA ASN A 744 -8.48 40.55 -46.20
C ASN A 744 -7.12 39.87 -46.05
N ASP A 745 -6.33 40.03 -47.11
CA ASP A 745 -4.88 40.00 -47.11
C ASP A 745 -4.37 41.08 -46.14
N ASP A 746 -3.33 40.76 -45.37
CA ASP A 746 -2.33 41.74 -44.95
C ASP A 746 -1.00 41.01 -44.79
N ASP A 747 -0.08 41.45 -45.65
CA ASP A 747 1.34 41.18 -45.67
C ASP A 747 2.01 41.73 -44.42
N ASP A 748 2.88 40.94 -43.79
CA ASP A 748 4.01 41.46 -43.00
C ASP A 748 5.17 40.46 -43.12
N GLU A 749 6.11 40.82 -44.00
CA GLU A 749 7.44 40.23 -44.12
C GLU A 749 8.29 40.69 -42.93
N ASP A 750 8.59 39.79 -41.98
CA ASP A 750 9.64 40.01 -40.98
C ASP A 750 10.96 39.38 -41.46
N GLU A 751 11.87 40.27 -41.86
CA GLU A 751 13.28 40.04 -42.13
C GLU A 751 13.99 39.30 -40.97
N LEU A 752 14.60 38.15 -41.27
CA LEU A 752 15.55 37.50 -40.36
C LEU A 752 16.96 38.06 -40.59
N PRO A 753 17.70 38.44 -39.53
CA PRO A 753 19.06 38.97 -39.68
C PRO A 753 20.07 37.88 -40.07
N GLU A 754 20.86 38.19 -41.09
CA GLU A 754 22.06 37.47 -41.52
C GLU A 754 23.07 37.38 -40.37
N ILE A 755 23.41 36.16 -39.96
CA ILE A 755 24.52 35.90 -39.04
C ILE A 755 25.77 35.68 -39.89
N ASN A 756 26.65 36.68 -39.87
CA ASN A 756 28.05 36.59 -40.28
C ASN A 756 28.73 35.43 -39.51
N ILE A 757 29.20 34.44 -40.25
CA ILE A 757 30.19 33.48 -39.75
C ILE A 757 31.52 33.97 -40.29
N ASP A 758 32.22 34.74 -39.46
CA ASP A 758 33.62 35.09 -39.69
C ASP A 758 34.48 33.84 -39.51
N GLU A 759 35.31 33.62 -40.52
CA GLU A 759 36.43 32.70 -40.58
C GLU A 759 37.50 33.12 -39.54
N GLU A 760 37.87 32.21 -38.63
CA GLU A 760 39.17 32.26 -37.95
C GLU A 760 39.92 30.96 -38.28
N GLU A 761 40.79 31.10 -39.27
CA GLU A 761 41.95 30.26 -39.52
C GLU A 761 43.08 30.56 -38.51
N GLU A 762 43.94 29.55 -38.33
CA GLU A 762 45.34 29.63 -37.80
C GLU A 762 45.48 29.87 -36.27
N GLU A 763 46.42 29.28 -35.53
CA GLU A 763 47.69 28.64 -35.86
C GLU A 763 48.25 27.86 -34.64
N GLU A 764 49.13 26.92 -34.97
CA GLU A 764 50.28 26.28 -34.30
C GLU A 764 50.76 26.63 -32.86
N SER A 765 51.42 25.60 -32.28
CA SER A 765 52.50 25.58 -31.26
C SER A 765 52.10 25.89 -29.80
N GLU A 766 52.30 25.01 -28.80
CA GLU A 766 53.53 24.37 -28.26
C GLU A 766 53.19 23.12 -27.42
#